data_AF-A0A8H3CMK4-F1
#
_entry.id   AF-A0A8H3CMK4-F1
#
_cell.length_a   1.000
_cell.length_b   1.000
_cell.length_c   1.000
_cell.angle_alpha   90.00
_cell.angle_beta   90.00
_cell.angle_gamma   90.00
#
_symmetry.space_group_name_H-M   'P 1'
#
loop_
_entity.id
_entity.type
_entity.pdbx_description
1 polymer ?
#
loop_
_entity_poly.entity_id
_entity_poly.type
_entity_poly.pdbx_seq_one_letter_code
_entity_poly.pdbx_strand_id
1 'polypeptide(L)'
;MASFRPSVEATPKPFRGPWEGESKIVVGIDVGTTQSGVAFTFLQNGVDQTIHRVTKWPGQEVHSLQSKIPTVIWYDTNNKARSFGAETLLPHIEEEAEENGWVLAKHFKLHLHPDDMKAKHGLKLNDLPPGVTLRQVYTDFLGYLLKHTKEYFEDRIIDGKLIWERYNSNMEVVIAHPNGWGIREQSFLRQVATDAGLSTSENAQKTIRFLSEAEASVHFCIHYTNLGSRLQPGTNFAVCDAGGSTVDTTLYAVTSAQPTLKLEEKRASACVQAGAIFVDLEAEHYLRRTLSSVELDEDEVKDYTKIGMKDFEMGAKRNFQDEAADQHITVGNSRFHYTSIRARRGRLTLSGATVKSFFDVCAKEIVSSVDQQIEGLSVPHILLVGGFGDSPYLRNEFKKLYEPRGCQITRTNDSTSKAVAEGAVIWSIVNSVSSRAPRYSFGVICARVALPWMEGRQGRSTYMGAHGLPIVPGVWSQIVHKGVALDAEAVCRESYTGQYKTPNPDLKALSMDIYRYSVDDEPAWAWDKDENLLPNFRKACTISADLRGLEGALEKKAGLLGSEYWSLAIEVCMRFGGTELEAYIEWKDKSGVAFAFLEKGQEQAVHRVTHWPGQVAQGHTGKIPTLVWYDADKEAVSFGAEALLPQAEEDAEDYGWQLAKHFKLHLHPGSMRNEHGLALDPLPPGISLLRVYSDFLGYLIRHTQTFFEDRIIDGKTIWQKYRPKMQFIIAHPNGWGIREQAFLRTAATNAGLVTNTTAATCVRRLQPGMKFAVCDAGGSTVDTTVYSVLSTRGPLELEEARASACVQAGAIFVNATAEQYIQKTLKNASLPSDDVLDYTKRGVQDFENNLKRQFDGSAATGSVEVAGTRANYPGIGIRRGHMSLQKATVQTFFDVCVKEIKPSVDQQIQGQNVSHILLVGGFGDSPYLRRVFKDRYESQGCQITLTNDSTSKAVADGAIIWSTASNVSGRAPRSSFGIETSVRLNSANVDHQGREVITCPSGNEKVSGIWSQIAAKDVVIDAKAVARESFSQAFNTPHPDLSHFEINLISYSNNGEPMWARDKRGVLASGFHNCCTISANLANMSGALEPRIGVSGNKYWRLYFEVCIRFGGTELEAYLEWEEKGTTETGDVTIVPDDPVEE
;
A
#
# COMPACT_ATOMS: atom_id res chain seq x y z
N MET A 1 5.32 -49.68 18.95
CA MET A 1 4.78 -48.77 19.99
C MET A 1 5.22 -47.37 19.60
N ALA A 2 4.31 -46.38 19.60
CA ALA A 2 4.60 -45.04 19.09
C ALA A 2 5.21 -44.12 20.16
N SER A 3 6.03 -43.17 19.72
CA SER A 3 6.77 -42.21 20.57
C SER A 3 5.94 -40.97 20.91
N PHE A 4 6.07 -40.50 22.15
CA PHE A 4 5.54 -39.19 22.58
C PHE A 4 6.37 -38.03 21.98
N ARG A 5 5.72 -36.88 21.78
CA ARG A 5 6.33 -35.54 21.68
C ARG A 5 5.46 -34.55 22.48
N PRO A 6 6.02 -33.52 23.13
CA PRO A 6 5.24 -32.44 23.73
C PRO A 6 4.67 -31.50 22.64
N SER A 7 3.52 -30.88 22.91
CA SER A 7 2.73 -30.15 21.91
C SER A 7 2.99 -28.64 21.92
N VAL A 8 3.68 -28.14 20.90
CA VAL A 8 3.58 -26.75 20.42
C VAL A 8 3.46 -26.75 18.90
N GLU A 9 2.48 -27.51 18.37
CA GLU A 9 2.17 -27.50 16.94
C GLU A 9 1.54 -26.16 16.56
N ALA A 10 2.29 -25.33 15.85
CA ALA A 10 1.72 -24.19 15.15
C ALA A 10 0.96 -24.73 13.91
N THR A 11 -0.33 -25.05 14.05
CA THR A 11 -1.18 -25.42 12.91
C THR A 11 -1.05 -24.36 11.80
N PRO A 12 -0.50 -24.70 10.62
CA PRO A 12 -0.32 -23.73 9.54
C PRO A 12 -1.69 -23.30 9.03
N LYS A 13 -2.10 -22.07 9.32
CA LYS A 13 -3.42 -21.57 8.94
C LYS A 13 -3.36 -21.01 7.51
N PRO A 14 -4.33 -21.29 6.64
CA PRO A 14 -4.41 -20.60 5.35
C PRO A 14 -4.58 -19.09 5.59
N PHE A 15 -3.79 -18.26 4.91
CA PHE A 15 -3.88 -16.80 5.02
C PHE A 15 -5.25 -16.25 4.60
N ARG A 16 -6.02 -16.98 3.78
CA ARG A 16 -7.30 -16.55 3.23
C ARG A 16 -8.44 -17.20 4.00
N GLY A 17 -9.13 -16.41 4.82
CA GLY A 17 -10.29 -16.82 5.61
C GLY A 17 -10.29 -16.13 6.99
N PRO A 18 -11.40 -16.18 7.74
CA PRO A 18 -11.50 -15.50 9.02
C PRO A 18 -10.48 -16.02 10.05
N TRP A 19 -9.91 -15.12 10.86
CA TRP A 19 -8.96 -15.51 11.91
C TRP A 19 -9.69 -16.24 13.04
N GLU A 20 -9.29 -17.48 13.31
CA GLU A 20 -9.91 -18.32 14.35
C GLU A 20 -9.19 -18.27 15.72
N GLY A 21 -8.06 -17.56 15.82
CA GLY A 21 -7.31 -17.46 17.08
C GLY A 21 -7.83 -16.35 18.01
N GLU A 22 -7.17 -16.16 19.15
CA GLU A 22 -7.41 -14.99 20.01
C GLU A 22 -7.08 -13.69 19.25
N SER A 23 -7.82 -12.62 19.53
CA SER A 23 -7.59 -11.33 18.89
C SER A 23 -6.29 -10.68 19.38
N LYS A 24 -5.42 -10.27 18.46
CA LYS A 24 -4.10 -9.67 18.78
C LYS A 24 -3.62 -8.70 17.69
N ILE A 25 -2.72 -7.80 18.07
CA ILE A 25 -1.96 -6.97 17.14
C ILE A 25 -0.67 -7.71 16.79
N VAL A 26 -0.29 -7.70 15.51
CA VAL A 26 1.04 -8.14 15.06
C VAL A 26 1.72 -7.01 14.30
N VAL A 27 3.00 -6.76 14.58
CA VAL A 27 3.84 -5.75 13.92
C VAL A 27 5.10 -6.41 13.33
N GLY A 28 5.30 -6.28 12.03
CA GLY A 28 6.52 -6.68 11.34
C GLY A 28 7.45 -5.48 11.15
N ILE A 29 8.70 -5.59 11.61
CA ILE A 29 9.71 -4.51 11.55
C ILE A 29 10.91 -4.99 10.73
N ASP A 30 11.27 -4.20 9.72
CA ASP A 30 12.51 -4.32 8.96
C ASP A 30 13.42 -3.13 9.31
N VAL A 31 14.55 -3.39 9.97
CA VAL A 31 15.60 -2.39 10.18
C VAL A 31 16.68 -2.61 9.14
N GLY A 32 16.66 -1.83 8.05
CA GLY A 32 17.69 -1.88 7.00
C GLY A 32 18.99 -1.20 7.42
N THR A 33 19.97 -1.10 6.50
CA THR A 33 21.20 -0.31 6.74
C THR A 33 21.03 1.16 6.38
N THR A 34 20.18 1.45 5.40
CA THR A 34 19.92 2.78 4.84
C THR A 34 18.44 3.17 4.88
N GLN A 35 17.53 2.18 4.83
CA GLN A 35 16.08 2.37 4.78
C GLN A 35 15.38 1.25 5.58
N SER A 36 14.55 1.62 6.57
CA SER A 36 13.80 0.74 7.47
C SER A 36 12.29 0.80 7.18
N GLY A 37 11.52 -0.23 7.47
CA GLY A 37 10.07 -0.27 7.22
C GLY A 37 9.27 -0.99 8.32
N VAL A 38 7.99 -0.64 8.44
CA VAL A 38 7.06 -1.29 9.39
C VAL A 38 5.74 -1.61 8.70
N ALA A 39 5.20 -2.79 9.00
CA ALA A 39 3.85 -3.20 8.66
C ALA A 39 3.16 -3.80 9.89
N PHE A 40 1.83 -3.83 9.92
CA PHE A 40 1.06 -4.41 11.02
C PHE A 40 -0.25 -5.04 10.54
N THR A 41 -0.88 -5.80 11.42
CA THR A 41 -2.26 -6.25 11.27
C THR A 41 -2.94 -6.32 12.64
N PHE A 42 -4.25 -6.12 12.66
CA PHE A 42 -5.10 -6.55 13.78
C PHE A 42 -5.82 -7.84 13.38
N LEU A 43 -5.37 -8.95 13.97
CA LEU A 43 -6.02 -10.24 13.86
C LEU A 43 -7.22 -10.24 14.82
N GLN A 44 -8.43 -10.30 14.27
CA GLN A 44 -9.67 -10.25 15.04
C GLN A 44 -10.44 -11.55 14.85
N ASN A 45 -10.85 -12.20 15.95
CA ASN A 45 -11.57 -13.47 15.88
C ASN A 45 -12.84 -13.37 15.01
N GLY A 46 -13.00 -14.30 14.06
CA GLY A 46 -14.11 -14.35 13.11
C GLY A 46 -14.01 -13.37 11.93
N VAL A 47 -12.89 -12.66 11.74
CA VAL A 47 -12.73 -11.63 10.71
C VAL A 47 -11.50 -11.89 9.85
N ASP A 48 -11.64 -11.63 8.55
CA ASP A 48 -10.56 -11.76 7.55
C ASP A 48 -9.40 -10.78 7.86
N GLN A 49 -8.16 -11.23 7.66
CA GLN A 49 -6.95 -10.49 7.99
C GLN A 49 -6.70 -9.37 6.97
N THR A 50 -6.05 -8.30 7.40
CA THR A 50 -5.65 -7.19 6.50
C THR A 50 -4.31 -6.67 6.97
N ILE A 51 -3.34 -6.55 6.08
CA ILE A 51 -2.01 -6.01 6.39
C ILE A 51 -1.98 -4.52 6.01
N HIS A 52 -1.44 -3.73 6.92
CA HIS A 52 -1.34 -2.28 6.83
C HIS A 52 0.16 -1.92 6.82
N ARG A 53 0.60 -1.19 5.80
CA ARG A 53 1.97 -0.64 5.75
C ARG A 53 1.99 0.71 6.44
N VAL A 54 3.03 1.01 7.22
CA VAL A 54 3.26 2.37 7.72
C VAL A 54 3.89 3.20 6.60
N THR A 55 3.04 3.90 5.85
CA THR A 55 3.44 4.66 4.64
C THR A 55 3.64 6.16 4.88
N LYS A 56 3.29 6.68 6.06
CA LYS A 56 3.54 8.07 6.44
C LYS A 56 4.45 8.11 7.66
N TRP A 57 5.58 8.78 7.49
CA TRP A 57 6.55 9.11 8.51
C TRP A 57 6.73 10.63 8.56
N PRO A 58 7.05 11.22 9.72
CA PRO A 58 7.50 12.61 9.80
C PRO A 58 8.61 12.92 8.77
N GLY A 59 8.58 14.13 8.20
CA GLY A 59 9.54 14.59 7.20
C GLY A 59 9.45 13.96 5.80
N GLN A 60 8.70 12.88 5.58
CA GLN A 60 8.75 12.10 4.32
C GLN A 60 7.69 12.47 3.26
N GLU A 61 6.98 13.58 3.41
CA GLU A 61 5.69 13.79 2.73
C GLU A 61 5.80 14.03 1.20
N VAL A 62 6.96 14.52 0.73
CA VAL A 62 7.30 14.70 -0.70
C VAL A 62 7.52 13.36 -1.42
N HIS A 63 7.77 12.28 -0.69
CA HIS A 63 8.06 10.93 -1.25
C HIS A 63 7.05 9.87 -0.80
N SER A 64 5.79 10.29 -0.59
CA SER A 64 4.68 9.58 0.07
C SER A 64 4.22 8.21 -0.48
N LEU A 65 4.94 7.60 -1.44
CA LEU A 65 4.80 6.16 -1.78
C LEU A 65 6.00 5.28 -1.38
N GLN A 66 7.09 5.86 -0.86
CA GLN A 66 8.19 5.12 -0.23
C GLN A 66 7.76 4.72 1.19
N SER A 67 7.29 3.48 1.35
CA SER A 67 6.87 2.93 2.66
C SER A 67 8.05 2.44 3.51
N LYS A 68 9.17 3.15 3.43
CA LYS A 68 10.39 2.94 4.21
C LYS A 68 11.01 4.28 4.55
N ILE A 69 11.46 4.43 5.79
CA ILE A 69 12.08 5.64 6.33
C ILE A 69 13.61 5.47 6.37
N PRO A 70 14.40 6.52 6.09
CA PRO A 70 15.86 6.48 6.25
C PRO A 70 16.33 5.97 7.62
N THR A 71 17.39 5.16 7.66
CA THR A 71 17.93 4.56 8.90
C THR A 71 19.01 5.45 9.53
N VAL A 72 18.59 6.63 10.00
CA VAL A 72 19.49 7.72 10.46
C VAL A 72 18.90 8.52 11.63
N ILE A 73 19.76 9.10 12.48
CA ILE A 73 19.38 9.92 13.64
C ILE A 73 20.41 11.03 13.86
N TRP A 74 19.99 12.27 14.12
CA TRP A 74 20.88 13.31 14.65
C TRP A 74 20.87 13.32 16.18
N TYR A 75 22.05 13.38 16.80
CA TYR A 75 22.24 13.51 18.25
C TYR A 75 22.85 14.87 18.62
N ASP A 76 22.32 15.52 19.65
CA ASP A 76 22.94 16.74 20.22
C ASP A 76 24.14 16.42 21.13
N THR A 77 24.88 17.45 21.53
CA THR A 77 26.06 17.35 22.40
C THR A 77 25.78 16.85 23.83
N ASN A 78 24.51 16.61 24.19
CA ASN A 78 24.07 16.02 25.45
C ASN A 78 23.61 14.56 25.26
N ASN A 79 23.96 13.95 24.13
CA ASN A 79 23.65 12.58 23.74
C ASN A 79 22.14 12.31 23.60
N LYS A 80 21.34 13.34 23.31
CA LYS A 80 19.90 13.23 23.07
C LYS A 80 19.59 13.23 21.57
N ALA A 81 18.78 12.28 21.11
CA ALA A 81 18.27 12.27 19.75
C ALA A 81 17.37 13.50 19.49
N ARG A 82 17.56 14.15 18.34
CA ARG A 82 16.90 15.40 17.93
C ARG A 82 15.90 15.22 16.80
N SER A 83 16.29 14.48 15.77
CA SER A 83 15.47 14.19 14.59
C SER A 83 15.83 12.83 14.02
N PHE A 84 14.87 12.19 13.35
CA PHE A 84 14.94 10.79 12.94
C PHE A 84 14.57 10.62 11.46
N GLY A 85 15.22 9.67 10.80
CA GLY A 85 14.88 9.24 9.46
C GLY A 85 14.75 10.37 8.45
N ALA A 86 13.58 10.51 7.82
CA ALA A 86 13.36 11.52 6.79
C ALA A 86 13.45 12.97 7.31
N GLU A 87 13.19 13.21 8.59
CA GLU A 87 13.36 14.53 9.21
C GLU A 87 14.83 15.00 9.16
N THR A 88 15.79 14.07 9.27
CA THR A 88 17.24 14.38 9.25
C THR A 88 17.73 14.93 7.91
N LEU A 89 16.95 14.77 6.83
CA LEU A 89 17.27 15.16 5.46
C LEU A 89 16.61 16.49 5.05
N LEU A 90 15.81 17.10 5.94
CA LEU A 90 15.18 18.39 5.71
C LEU A 90 16.25 19.49 5.80
N PRO A 91 16.33 20.44 4.85
CA PRO A 91 17.40 21.45 4.83
C PRO A 91 17.55 22.24 6.15
N HIS A 92 16.43 22.63 6.77
CA HIS A 92 16.47 23.36 8.05
C HIS A 92 16.94 22.50 9.24
N ILE A 93 16.88 21.16 9.14
CA ILE A 93 17.41 20.23 10.13
C ILE A 93 18.89 19.93 9.86
N GLU A 94 19.32 19.87 8.58
CA GLU A 94 20.74 19.90 8.22
C GLU A 94 21.39 21.21 8.74
N GLU A 95 20.71 22.36 8.58
CA GLU A 95 21.14 23.67 9.13
C GLU A 95 21.15 23.71 10.68
N GLU A 96 20.08 23.30 11.38
CA GLU A 96 20.06 23.28 12.87
C GLU A 96 21.15 22.35 13.42
N ALA A 97 21.42 21.22 12.75
CA ALA A 97 22.47 20.28 13.13
C ALA A 97 23.88 20.87 12.99
N GLU A 98 24.15 21.58 11.88
CA GLU A 98 25.45 22.21 11.64
C GLU A 98 25.67 23.43 12.56
N GLU A 99 24.64 24.24 12.84
CA GLU A 99 24.72 25.36 13.81
C GLU A 99 24.93 24.91 15.26
N ASN A 100 24.30 23.81 15.68
CA ASN A 100 24.32 23.33 17.07
C ASN A 100 25.31 22.18 17.33
N GLY A 101 26.17 21.84 16.35
CA GLY A 101 27.22 20.84 16.50
C GLY A 101 26.70 19.42 16.76
N TRP A 102 25.58 19.05 16.14
CA TRP A 102 25.01 17.70 16.25
C TRP A 102 25.84 16.68 15.46
N VAL A 103 25.67 15.38 15.78
CA VAL A 103 26.39 14.29 15.12
C VAL A 103 25.41 13.25 14.57
N LEU A 104 25.59 12.89 13.30
CA LEU A 104 24.70 11.99 12.56
C LEU A 104 25.08 10.52 12.77
N ALA A 105 24.22 9.76 13.46
CA ALA A 105 24.28 8.31 13.46
C ALA A 105 23.68 7.77 12.15
N LYS A 106 24.53 7.23 11.26
CA LYS A 106 24.13 6.54 10.03
C LYS A 106 24.82 5.19 9.86
N HIS A 107 24.17 4.27 9.15
CA HIS A 107 24.66 2.90 8.85
C HIS A 107 24.95 2.04 10.08
N PHE A 108 24.37 2.36 11.24
CA PHE A 108 24.67 1.72 12.52
C PHE A 108 24.40 0.20 12.55
N LYS A 109 23.55 -0.34 11.66
CA LYS A 109 23.36 -1.79 11.43
C LYS A 109 24.70 -2.53 11.21
N LEU A 110 25.67 -1.89 10.56
CA LEU A 110 26.99 -2.48 10.30
C LEU A 110 27.79 -2.79 11.58
N HIS A 111 27.58 -2.03 12.66
CA HIS A 111 28.28 -2.24 13.94
C HIS A 111 27.82 -3.53 14.62
N LEU A 112 26.60 -3.99 14.33
CA LEU A 112 26.02 -5.22 14.86
C LEU A 112 26.45 -6.48 14.07
N HIS A 113 27.13 -6.33 12.92
CA HIS A 113 27.54 -7.49 12.11
C HIS A 113 28.41 -8.49 12.90
N PRO A 114 28.26 -9.80 12.65
CA PRO A 114 29.19 -10.84 13.09
C PRO A 114 30.65 -10.55 12.69
N ASP A 115 31.58 -10.99 13.54
CA ASP A 115 33.00 -10.62 13.43
C ASP A 115 33.68 -11.26 12.21
N ASP A 116 33.18 -12.45 11.82
CA ASP A 116 33.52 -13.20 10.62
C ASP A 116 33.01 -12.54 9.32
N MET A 117 31.90 -11.81 9.37
CA MET A 117 31.49 -10.92 8.27
C MET A 117 32.42 -9.69 8.19
N LYS A 118 32.63 -8.99 9.32
CA LYS A 118 33.46 -7.77 9.39
C LYS A 118 34.88 -7.98 8.88
N ALA A 119 35.49 -9.12 9.19
CA ALA A 119 36.87 -9.44 8.81
C ALA A 119 37.09 -9.52 7.29
N LYS A 120 36.05 -9.77 6.48
CA LYS A 120 36.20 -10.14 5.06
C LYS A 120 36.44 -8.96 4.12
N HIS A 121 35.98 -7.75 4.47
CA HIS A 121 36.02 -6.56 3.60
C HIS A 121 36.83 -5.38 4.16
N GLY A 122 37.45 -5.50 5.34
CA GLY A 122 38.32 -4.46 5.91
C GLY A 122 37.63 -3.11 6.19
N LEU A 123 36.31 -3.11 6.33
CA LEU A 123 35.48 -1.91 6.43
C LEU A 123 35.85 -1.02 7.63
N LYS A 124 36.27 0.22 7.33
CA LYS A 124 36.17 1.32 8.30
C LYS A 124 34.70 1.69 8.47
N LEU A 125 34.14 1.36 9.63
CA LEU A 125 32.84 1.91 10.03
C LEU A 125 33.00 3.38 10.41
N ASN A 126 31.93 4.17 10.25
CA ASN A 126 31.88 5.51 10.85
C ASN A 126 31.85 5.37 12.37
N ASP A 127 32.50 6.25 13.12
CA ASP A 127 32.34 6.26 14.57
C ASP A 127 30.90 6.62 14.97
N LEU A 128 30.42 6.05 16.08
CA LEU A 128 29.14 6.45 16.68
C LEU A 128 29.27 7.83 17.33
N PRO A 129 28.18 8.61 17.48
CA PRO A 129 28.23 9.90 18.16
C PRO A 129 28.90 9.82 19.54
N PRO A 130 29.76 10.77 19.94
CA PRO A 130 30.58 10.67 21.15
C PRO A 130 29.77 10.37 22.43
N GLY A 131 29.96 9.17 22.99
CA GLY A 131 29.26 8.72 24.20
C GLY A 131 27.83 8.19 24.00
N VAL A 132 27.31 8.17 22.77
CA VAL A 132 26.07 7.46 22.42
C VAL A 132 26.42 5.99 22.13
N THR A 133 25.71 5.06 22.78
CA THR A 133 25.97 3.62 22.61
C THR A 133 25.16 3.02 21.47
N LEU A 134 25.64 1.94 20.84
CA LEU A 134 24.86 1.22 19.82
C LEU A 134 23.49 0.75 20.33
N ARG A 135 23.40 0.38 21.62
CA ARG A 135 22.12 0.05 22.29
C ARG A 135 21.17 1.24 22.24
N GLN A 136 21.65 2.42 22.65
CA GLN A 136 20.87 3.65 22.62
C GLN A 136 20.39 4.00 21.20
N VAL A 137 21.26 3.95 20.18
CA VAL A 137 20.86 4.25 18.78
C VAL A 137 19.71 3.36 18.32
N TYR A 138 19.76 2.06 18.63
CA TYR A 138 18.69 1.13 18.31
C TYR A 138 17.42 1.37 19.15
N THR A 139 17.55 1.62 20.46
CA THR A 139 16.42 1.90 21.36
C THR A 139 15.67 3.17 20.95
N ASP A 140 16.39 4.27 20.68
CA ASP A 140 15.80 5.54 20.24
C ASP A 140 15.08 5.37 18.89
N PHE A 141 15.70 4.66 17.93
CA PHE A 141 15.10 4.41 16.62
C PHE A 141 13.86 3.50 16.69
N LEU A 142 13.91 2.42 17.46
CA LEU A 142 12.77 1.51 17.64
C LEU A 142 11.62 2.18 18.41
N GLY A 143 11.92 3.05 19.38
CA GLY A 143 10.93 3.85 20.09
C GLY A 143 10.23 4.86 19.17
N TYR A 144 10.99 5.49 18.27
CA TYR A 144 10.43 6.33 17.19
C TYR A 144 9.53 5.53 16.24
N LEU A 145 9.99 4.36 15.76
CA LEU A 145 9.18 3.49 14.90
C LEU A 145 7.88 3.07 15.59
N LEU A 146 7.93 2.65 16.86
CA LEU A 146 6.76 2.27 17.65
C LEU A 146 5.78 3.42 17.82
N LYS A 147 6.24 4.61 18.21
CA LYS A 147 5.41 5.80 18.39
C LYS A 147 4.61 6.12 17.13
N HIS A 148 5.27 6.23 15.98
CA HIS A 148 4.61 6.60 14.73
C HIS A 148 3.82 5.44 14.10
N THR A 149 4.18 4.19 14.38
CA THR A 149 3.33 3.02 14.06
C THR A 149 2.04 3.03 14.87
N LYS A 150 2.08 3.38 16.16
CA LYS A 150 0.89 3.56 17.00
C LYS A 150 -0.01 4.65 16.44
N GLU A 151 0.52 5.85 16.20
CA GLU A 151 -0.25 6.97 15.64
C GLU A 151 -0.91 6.58 14.30
N TYR A 152 -0.19 5.87 13.44
CA TYR A 152 -0.72 5.34 12.18
C TYR A 152 -1.78 4.24 12.38
N PHE A 153 -1.69 3.41 13.43
CA PHE A 153 -2.71 2.41 13.77
C PHE A 153 -4.00 3.09 14.24
N GLU A 154 -3.91 4.06 15.16
CA GLU A 154 -5.06 4.75 15.75
C GLU A 154 -5.88 5.55 14.71
N ASP A 155 -5.23 6.07 13.66
CA ASP A 155 -5.86 6.82 12.56
C ASP A 155 -6.49 5.95 11.45
N ARG A 156 -6.05 4.68 11.32
CA ARG A 156 -6.42 3.78 10.20
C ARG A 156 -7.39 2.67 10.59
N ILE A 157 -7.46 2.32 11.86
CA ILE A 157 -8.29 1.23 12.39
C ILE A 157 -9.54 1.84 13.05
N ILE A 158 -10.73 1.33 12.70
CA ILE A 158 -11.99 1.60 13.39
C ILE A 158 -11.86 1.15 14.85
N ASP A 159 -12.24 1.98 15.83
CA ASP A 159 -11.93 1.79 17.26
C ASP A 159 -10.41 1.68 17.57
N GLY A 160 -9.53 2.11 16.65
CA GLY A 160 -8.09 1.82 16.67
C GLY A 160 -7.37 2.17 17.97
N LYS A 161 -7.73 3.29 18.61
CA LYS A 161 -7.21 3.66 19.93
C LYS A 161 -7.61 2.68 21.03
N LEU A 162 -8.89 2.31 21.11
CA LEU A 162 -9.41 1.35 22.10
C LEU A 162 -8.82 -0.05 21.87
N ILE A 163 -8.62 -0.43 20.61
CA ILE A 163 -7.95 -1.68 20.21
C ILE A 163 -6.48 -1.63 20.61
N TRP A 164 -5.75 -0.54 20.35
CA TRP A 164 -4.35 -0.41 20.76
C TRP A 164 -4.22 -0.48 22.28
N GLU A 165 -4.97 0.34 23.03
CA GLU A 165 -4.98 0.36 24.49
C GLU A 165 -5.29 -1.02 25.10
N ARG A 166 -6.16 -1.82 24.46
CA ARG A 166 -6.54 -3.16 24.91
C ARG A 166 -5.54 -4.27 24.57
N TYR A 167 -4.87 -4.21 23.42
CA TYR A 167 -4.08 -5.34 22.89
C TYR A 167 -2.57 -5.11 22.80
N ASN A 168 -2.06 -3.89 23.00
CA ASN A 168 -0.61 -3.59 22.91
C ASN A 168 0.27 -4.43 23.86
N SER A 169 -0.22 -4.77 25.05
CA SER A 169 0.52 -5.56 26.06
C SER A 169 0.81 -7.00 25.63
N ASN A 170 -0.01 -7.54 24.71
CA ASN A 170 0.09 -8.88 24.13
C ASN A 170 0.40 -8.83 22.62
N MET A 171 0.94 -7.70 22.14
CA MET A 171 1.34 -7.52 20.74
C MET A 171 2.50 -8.46 20.38
N GLU A 172 2.39 -9.12 19.22
CA GLU A 172 3.49 -9.90 18.65
C GLU A 172 4.32 -8.99 17.72
N VAL A 173 5.63 -8.95 17.93
CA VAL A 173 6.56 -8.11 17.17
C VAL A 173 7.56 -9.02 16.48
N VAL A 174 7.51 -9.05 15.14
CA VAL A 174 8.40 -9.86 14.31
C VAL A 174 9.47 -8.96 13.70
N ILE A 175 10.70 -9.08 14.18
CA ILE A 175 11.84 -8.29 13.70
C ILE A 175 12.60 -9.11 12.65
N ALA A 176 12.70 -8.58 11.44
CA ALA A 176 13.49 -9.17 10.39
C ALA A 176 14.99 -8.87 10.55
N HIS A 177 15.85 -9.83 10.20
CA HIS A 177 17.30 -9.70 10.21
C HIS A 177 17.96 -10.43 9.02
N PRO A 178 19.19 -10.09 8.62
CA PRO A 178 19.91 -10.82 7.58
C PRO A 178 20.06 -12.29 7.95
N ASN A 179 20.00 -13.21 6.99
CA ASN A 179 20.15 -14.64 7.24
C ASN A 179 21.54 -14.97 7.84
N GLY A 180 22.53 -14.09 7.68
CA GLY A 180 23.83 -14.16 8.35
C GLY A 180 23.87 -13.90 9.86
N TRP A 181 22.80 -13.37 10.47
CA TRP A 181 22.76 -13.01 11.89
C TRP A 181 22.24 -14.17 12.77
N GLY A 182 22.66 -14.23 14.04
CA GLY A 182 22.29 -15.31 14.94
C GLY A 182 21.98 -14.85 16.37
N ILE A 183 22.13 -15.77 17.33
CA ILE A 183 21.67 -15.62 18.73
C ILE A 183 22.22 -14.34 19.40
N ARG A 184 23.45 -13.91 19.10
CA ARG A 184 24.04 -12.68 19.65
C ARG A 184 23.25 -11.44 19.18
N GLU A 185 22.98 -11.37 17.89
CA GLU A 185 22.27 -10.26 17.26
C GLU A 185 20.77 -10.28 17.62
N GLN A 186 20.13 -11.45 17.59
CA GLN A 186 18.74 -11.65 18.03
C GLN A 186 18.56 -11.26 19.51
N SER A 187 19.48 -11.66 20.40
CA SER A 187 19.46 -11.26 21.81
C SER A 187 19.67 -9.77 21.99
N PHE A 188 20.54 -9.13 21.21
CA PHE A 188 20.72 -7.67 21.24
C PHE A 188 19.44 -6.96 20.78
N LEU A 189 18.87 -7.35 19.62
CA LEU A 189 17.64 -6.78 19.06
C LEU A 189 16.45 -6.92 20.01
N ARG A 190 16.31 -8.08 20.68
CA ARG A 190 15.26 -8.31 21.69
C ARG A 190 15.39 -7.33 22.86
N GLN A 191 16.61 -7.09 23.34
CA GLN A 191 16.86 -6.15 24.43
C GLN A 191 16.52 -4.70 24.07
N VAL A 192 16.99 -4.20 22.91
CA VAL A 192 16.67 -2.82 22.47
C VAL A 192 15.20 -2.63 22.14
N ALA A 193 14.51 -3.68 21.67
CA ALA A 193 13.06 -3.65 21.48
C ALA A 193 12.30 -3.59 22.81
N THR A 194 12.75 -4.32 23.84
CA THR A 194 12.21 -4.19 25.21
C THR A 194 12.48 -2.80 25.79
N ASP A 195 13.71 -2.28 25.68
CA ASP A 195 14.05 -0.90 26.11
C ASP A 195 13.15 0.15 25.42
N ALA A 196 12.86 -0.04 24.13
CA ALA A 196 12.02 0.83 23.31
C ALA A 196 10.51 0.71 23.60
N GLY A 197 10.09 -0.20 24.48
CA GLY A 197 8.68 -0.40 24.84
C GLY A 197 7.87 -1.27 23.87
N LEU A 198 8.51 -1.99 22.93
CA LEU A 198 7.82 -2.93 22.03
C LEU A 198 7.27 -4.16 22.78
N SER A 199 7.84 -4.51 23.94
CA SER A 199 7.24 -5.44 24.91
C SER A 199 7.88 -5.34 26.29
N THR A 200 7.28 -5.96 27.31
CA THR A 200 7.87 -6.03 28.66
C THR A 200 8.96 -7.09 28.76
N SER A 201 9.91 -6.93 29.69
CA SER A 201 11.01 -7.89 29.89
C SER A 201 10.55 -9.31 30.22
N GLU A 202 9.36 -9.47 30.81
CA GLU A 202 8.76 -10.76 31.17
C GLU A 202 8.13 -11.46 29.94
N ASN A 203 7.53 -10.68 29.03
CA ASN A 203 6.87 -11.22 27.84
C ASN A 203 7.77 -11.29 26.60
N ALA A 204 8.88 -10.54 26.56
CA ALA A 204 9.78 -10.37 25.40
C ALA A 204 10.20 -11.67 24.69
N GLN A 205 10.34 -12.79 25.41
CA GLN A 205 10.71 -14.08 24.82
C GLN A 205 9.55 -14.78 24.08
N LYS A 206 8.30 -14.35 24.32
CA LYS A 206 7.06 -14.85 23.68
C LYS A 206 6.54 -13.87 22.62
N THR A 207 6.66 -12.57 22.88
CA THR A 207 6.09 -11.50 22.03
C THR A 207 7.06 -11.02 20.96
N ILE A 208 8.36 -10.90 21.25
CA ILE A 208 9.36 -10.49 20.26
C ILE A 208 9.95 -11.74 19.64
N ARG A 209 9.70 -11.89 18.33
CA ARG A 209 10.13 -13.02 17.51
C ARG A 209 10.98 -12.51 16.35
N PHE A 210 11.77 -13.40 15.77
CA PHE A 210 12.66 -13.05 14.67
C PHE A 210 12.24 -13.74 13.36
N LEU A 211 12.69 -13.17 12.25
CA LEU A 211 12.55 -13.74 10.92
C LEU A 211 13.78 -13.38 10.06
N SER A 212 14.12 -14.23 9.10
CA SER A 212 15.20 -13.91 8.16
C SER A 212 14.66 -13.05 7.00
N GLU A 213 15.44 -12.07 6.55
CA GLU A 213 15.05 -11.13 5.47
C GLU A 213 14.60 -11.90 4.21
N ALA A 214 15.31 -12.97 3.82
CA ALA A 214 14.91 -13.82 2.70
C ALA A 214 13.60 -14.61 2.94
N GLU A 215 13.36 -15.17 4.15
CA GLU A 215 12.13 -15.92 4.47
C GLU A 215 10.90 -15.00 4.53
N ALA A 216 11.08 -13.75 4.99
CA ALA A 216 10.07 -12.71 4.90
C ALA A 216 9.73 -12.39 3.43
N SER A 217 10.75 -12.17 2.60
CA SER A 217 10.57 -11.90 1.17
C SER A 217 9.92 -13.08 0.42
N VAL A 218 10.18 -14.33 0.81
CA VAL A 218 9.44 -15.53 0.33
C VAL A 218 7.94 -15.40 0.64
N HIS A 219 7.58 -15.17 1.91
CA HIS A 219 6.19 -15.04 2.35
C HIS A 219 5.45 -13.91 1.62
N PHE A 220 6.11 -12.77 1.42
CA PHE A 220 5.60 -11.65 0.62
C PHE A 220 5.38 -12.04 -0.86
N CYS A 221 6.36 -12.69 -1.49
CA CYS A 221 6.25 -13.14 -2.89
C CYS A 221 5.09 -14.12 -3.10
N ILE A 222 4.90 -15.09 -2.20
CA ILE A 222 3.81 -16.06 -2.26
C ILE A 222 2.44 -15.37 -2.18
N HIS A 223 2.31 -14.34 -1.33
CA HIS A 223 1.04 -13.66 -1.12
C HIS A 223 0.67 -12.68 -2.25
N TYR A 224 1.62 -11.86 -2.70
CA TYR A 224 1.38 -10.74 -3.63
C TYR A 224 1.67 -11.06 -5.11
N THR A 225 2.04 -12.30 -5.45
CA THR A 225 2.23 -12.74 -6.85
C THR A 225 1.46 -14.03 -7.12
N ASN A 226 1.37 -14.44 -8.39
CA ASN A 226 0.81 -15.74 -8.78
C ASN A 226 1.80 -16.90 -8.61
N LEU A 227 2.94 -16.71 -7.91
CA LEU A 227 3.89 -17.77 -7.59
C LEU A 227 3.20 -18.97 -6.92
N GLY A 228 2.31 -18.72 -5.95
CA GLY A 228 1.59 -19.77 -5.22
C GLY A 228 0.75 -20.73 -6.08
N SER A 229 0.35 -20.36 -7.30
CA SER A 229 -0.33 -21.26 -8.24
C SER A 229 0.58 -21.88 -9.32
N ARG A 230 1.86 -21.47 -9.38
CA ARG A 230 2.92 -22.05 -10.22
C ARG A 230 3.80 -23.04 -9.43
N LEU A 231 3.92 -22.88 -8.11
CA LEU A 231 4.63 -23.80 -7.23
C LEU A 231 3.93 -25.16 -7.18
N GLN A 232 4.59 -26.19 -7.74
CA GLN A 232 4.18 -27.59 -7.67
C GLN A 232 5.13 -28.36 -6.76
N PRO A 233 4.70 -29.43 -6.08
CA PRO A 233 5.60 -30.29 -5.30
C PRO A 233 6.78 -30.79 -6.16
N GLY A 234 8.00 -30.60 -5.66
CA GLY A 234 9.25 -30.90 -6.38
C GLY A 234 9.85 -29.72 -7.16
N THR A 235 9.15 -28.58 -7.32
CA THR A 235 9.75 -27.36 -7.89
C THR A 235 10.76 -26.75 -6.92
N ASN A 236 11.98 -26.47 -7.40
CA ASN A 236 12.94 -25.62 -6.67
C ASN A 236 12.84 -24.17 -7.13
N PHE A 237 13.06 -23.21 -6.23
CA PHE A 237 13.24 -21.80 -6.57
C PHE A 237 14.22 -21.14 -5.60
N ALA A 238 15.05 -20.23 -6.12
CA ALA A 238 15.97 -19.44 -5.30
C ALA A 238 15.36 -18.07 -4.97
N VAL A 239 15.67 -17.55 -3.79
CA VAL A 239 15.41 -16.15 -3.42
C VAL A 239 16.75 -15.47 -3.16
N CYS A 240 16.95 -14.32 -3.79
CA CYS A 240 18.11 -13.46 -3.63
C CYS A 240 17.63 -12.09 -3.14
N ASP A 241 17.68 -11.87 -1.82
CA ASP A 241 17.36 -10.59 -1.21
C ASP A 241 18.58 -9.69 -1.27
N ALA A 242 18.65 -8.86 -2.31
CA ALA A 242 19.72 -7.92 -2.53
C ALA A 242 19.45 -6.64 -1.73
N GLY A 243 19.98 -6.61 -0.50
CA GLY A 243 19.72 -5.58 0.49
C GLY A 243 20.66 -4.36 0.43
N GLY A 244 20.59 -3.55 1.48
CA GLY A 244 21.39 -2.31 1.60
C GLY A 244 22.88 -2.56 1.88
N SER A 245 23.23 -3.65 2.58
CA SER A 245 24.63 -4.01 2.89
C SER A 245 24.92 -5.50 2.83
N THR A 246 23.97 -6.34 3.25
CA THR A 246 23.97 -7.78 2.99
C THR A 246 23.22 -8.09 1.70
N VAL A 247 23.56 -9.22 1.09
CA VAL A 247 22.74 -9.93 0.13
C VAL A 247 22.59 -11.36 0.61
N ASP A 248 21.34 -11.78 0.82
CA ASP A 248 21.00 -13.06 1.42
C ASP A 248 20.40 -13.97 0.35
N THR A 249 20.85 -15.23 0.28
CA THR A 249 20.46 -16.17 -0.79
C THR A 249 20.04 -17.51 -0.22
N THR A 250 18.83 -17.95 -0.51
CA THR A 250 18.29 -19.24 -0.03
C THR A 250 17.62 -20.01 -1.17
N LEU A 251 17.91 -21.31 -1.27
CA LEU A 251 17.26 -22.23 -2.20
C LEU A 251 16.17 -23.05 -1.49
N TYR A 252 14.92 -22.92 -1.95
CA TYR A 252 13.78 -23.67 -1.44
C TYR A 252 13.32 -24.73 -2.45
N ALA A 253 12.84 -25.86 -1.94
CA ALA A 253 12.00 -26.80 -2.67
C ALA A 253 10.58 -26.80 -2.11
N VAL A 254 9.59 -26.94 -2.99
CA VAL A 254 8.18 -27.11 -2.61
C VAL A 254 7.94 -28.57 -2.21
N THR A 255 7.56 -28.80 -0.96
CA THR A 255 7.21 -30.15 -0.47
C THR A 255 5.70 -30.40 -0.53
N SER A 256 4.87 -29.36 -0.36
CA SER A 256 3.46 -29.37 -0.75
C SER A 256 3.01 -28.00 -1.23
N ALA A 257 2.02 -27.97 -2.11
CA ALA A 257 1.33 -26.75 -2.57
C ALA A 257 -0.08 -26.57 -1.96
N GLN A 258 -0.66 -27.63 -1.39
CA GLN A 258 -2.02 -27.61 -0.83
C GLN A 258 -2.14 -28.53 0.41
N PRO A 259 -3.07 -28.24 1.35
CA PRO A 259 -3.90 -27.04 1.42
C PRO A 259 -3.08 -25.78 1.76
N THR A 260 -1.98 -25.94 2.50
CA THR A 260 -0.97 -24.92 2.75
C THR A 260 0.32 -25.22 1.98
N LEU A 261 0.99 -24.16 1.51
CA LEU A 261 2.31 -24.27 0.89
C LEU A 261 3.33 -24.65 1.98
N LYS A 262 4.07 -25.72 1.73
CA LYS A 262 5.20 -26.16 2.55
C LYS A 262 6.49 -26.11 1.74
N LEU A 263 7.52 -25.51 2.33
CA LEU A 263 8.85 -25.33 1.77
C LEU A 263 9.91 -26.04 2.62
N GLU A 264 10.98 -26.46 1.98
CA GLU A 264 12.18 -27.06 2.55
C GLU A 264 13.41 -26.33 2.03
N GLU A 265 14.30 -25.87 2.90
CA GLU A 265 15.61 -25.35 2.49
C GLU A 265 16.50 -26.48 1.99
N LYS A 266 16.95 -26.42 0.72
CA LYS A 266 17.81 -27.48 0.13
C LYS A 266 19.30 -27.32 0.43
N ARG A 267 19.71 -26.13 0.91
CA ARG A 267 21.07 -25.82 1.37
C ARG A 267 20.96 -24.84 2.54
N ALA A 268 21.98 -24.81 3.39
CA ALA A 268 22.12 -23.71 4.33
C ALA A 268 22.20 -22.39 3.55
N SER A 269 21.38 -21.41 3.93
CA SER A 269 21.33 -20.11 3.25
C SER A 269 22.70 -19.42 3.24
N ALA A 270 22.99 -18.68 2.17
CA ALA A 270 24.15 -17.81 2.06
C ALA A 270 23.82 -16.39 2.56
N CYS A 271 24.86 -15.65 2.97
CA CYS A 271 24.81 -14.22 3.24
C CYS A 271 26.18 -13.65 2.83
N VAL A 272 26.20 -12.70 1.90
CA VAL A 272 27.42 -12.03 1.43
C VAL A 272 27.32 -10.52 1.65
N GLN A 273 28.43 -9.85 1.91
CA GLN A 273 28.42 -8.42 2.24
C GLN A 273 28.54 -7.55 0.98
N ALA A 274 27.59 -7.72 0.06
CA ALA A 274 27.63 -7.17 -1.30
C ALA A 274 26.44 -6.23 -1.62
N GLY A 275 25.85 -5.59 -0.60
CA GLY A 275 24.67 -4.73 -0.77
C GLY A 275 24.95 -3.38 -1.45
N ALA A 276 23.89 -2.60 -1.65
CA ALA A 276 23.95 -1.32 -2.38
C ALA A 276 24.95 -0.29 -1.83
N ILE A 277 25.30 -0.34 -0.54
CA ILE A 277 26.20 0.62 0.12
C ILE A 277 27.64 0.60 -0.42
N PHE A 278 28.12 -0.54 -0.92
CA PHE A 278 29.48 -0.64 -1.44
C PHE A 278 29.65 0.09 -2.77
N VAL A 279 28.56 0.19 -3.55
CA VAL A 279 28.50 1.04 -4.75
C VAL A 279 28.65 2.52 -4.36
N ASP A 280 28.13 2.93 -3.20
CA ASP A 280 28.32 4.29 -2.69
C ASP A 280 29.75 4.53 -2.18
N LEU A 281 30.35 3.54 -1.51
CA LEU A 281 31.74 3.63 -1.04
C LEU A 281 32.73 3.76 -2.21
N GLU A 282 32.58 2.96 -3.26
CA GLU A 282 33.44 3.05 -4.45
C GLU A 282 33.22 4.34 -5.24
N ALA A 283 31.97 4.82 -5.32
CA ALA A 283 31.69 6.15 -5.86
C ALA A 283 32.33 7.25 -5.00
N GLU A 284 32.23 7.21 -3.67
CA GLU A 284 32.83 8.21 -2.78
C GLU A 284 34.36 8.19 -2.87
N HIS A 285 34.98 7.02 -2.89
CA HIS A 285 36.42 6.85 -3.13
C HIS A 285 36.84 7.45 -4.48
N TYR A 286 36.07 7.20 -5.55
CA TYR A 286 36.31 7.77 -6.87
C TYR A 286 36.17 9.30 -6.87
N LEU A 287 35.11 9.85 -6.26
CA LEU A 287 34.88 11.30 -6.20
C LEU A 287 35.96 12.01 -5.41
N ARG A 288 36.31 11.52 -4.20
CA ARG A 288 37.41 12.09 -3.40
C ARG A 288 38.71 12.10 -4.17
N ARG A 289 39.11 10.95 -4.76
CA ARG A 289 40.33 10.85 -5.57
C ARG A 289 40.31 11.77 -6.80
N THR A 290 39.15 11.95 -7.42
CA THR A 290 39.00 12.81 -8.61
C THR A 290 39.07 14.30 -8.23
N LEU A 291 38.40 14.70 -7.14
CA LEU A 291 38.41 16.07 -6.65
C LEU A 291 39.79 16.47 -6.08
N SER A 292 40.46 15.58 -5.34
CA SER A 292 41.86 15.78 -4.91
C SER A 292 42.89 15.72 -6.04
N SER A 293 42.49 15.57 -7.31
CA SER A 293 43.39 15.65 -8.47
C SER A 293 43.39 17.02 -9.17
N VAL A 294 42.63 17.98 -8.64
CA VAL A 294 42.61 19.40 -9.05
C VAL A 294 42.92 20.31 -7.86
N GLU A 295 43.16 21.59 -8.13
CA GLU A 295 43.53 22.60 -7.12
C GLU A 295 42.31 23.02 -6.28
N LEU A 296 41.98 22.19 -5.29
CA LEU A 296 40.92 22.37 -4.29
C LEU A 296 41.49 22.10 -2.89
N ASP A 297 40.97 22.76 -1.85
CA ASP A 297 41.33 22.44 -0.46
C ASP A 297 40.55 21.23 0.11
N GLU A 298 40.91 20.78 1.32
CA GLU A 298 40.31 19.57 1.91
C GLU A 298 38.81 19.73 2.26
N ASP A 299 38.36 20.94 2.59
CA ASP A 299 36.95 21.22 2.88
C ASP A 299 36.15 21.38 1.57
N GLU A 300 36.69 22.03 0.53
CA GLU A 300 36.10 22.02 -0.81
C GLU A 300 35.96 20.59 -1.38
N VAL A 301 37.00 19.76 -1.29
CA VAL A 301 36.93 18.35 -1.72
C VAL A 301 35.84 17.59 -0.98
N LYS A 302 35.71 17.80 0.33
CA LYS A 302 34.71 17.18 1.22
C LYS A 302 33.29 17.64 0.88
N ASP A 303 33.07 18.93 0.65
CA ASP A 303 31.74 19.47 0.32
C ASP A 303 31.30 19.12 -1.10
N TYR A 304 32.17 19.22 -2.10
CA TYR A 304 31.84 18.77 -3.45
C TYR A 304 31.67 17.23 -3.52
N THR A 305 32.30 16.47 -2.61
CA THR A 305 31.98 15.04 -2.42
C THR A 305 30.60 14.85 -1.78
N LYS A 306 30.24 15.60 -0.73
CA LYS A 306 28.91 15.57 -0.07
C LYS A 306 27.80 15.83 -1.08
N ILE A 307 27.97 16.84 -1.94
CA ILE A 307 27.02 17.21 -3.01
C ILE A 307 26.98 16.10 -4.09
N GLY A 308 28.15 15.67 -4.59
CA GLY A 308 28.26 14.64 -5.62
C GLY A 308 27.64 13.30 -5.23
N MET A 309 27.83 12.87 -3.98
CA MET A 309 27.22 11.65 -3.46
C MET A 309 25.70 11.77 -3.29
N LYS A 310 25.17 12.94 -2.89
CA LYS A 310 23.72 13.18 -2.76
C LYS A 310 23.03 13.05 -4.13
N ASP A 311 23.62 13.60 -5.20
CA ASP A 311 23.07 13.48 -6.57
C ASP A 311 23.31 12.08 -7.18
N PHE A 312 24.45 11.43 -6.88
CA PHE A 312 24.71 10.04 -7.30
C PHE A 312 23.71 9.06 -6.70
N GLU A 313 23.45 9.12 -5.39
CA GLU A 313 22.56 8.18 -4.69
C GLU A 313 21.09 8.39 -5.06
N MET A 314 20.65 9.63 -5.30
CA MET A 314 19.27 9.94 -5.70
C MET A 314 19.02 9.68 -7.19
N GLY A 315 19.98 10.01 -8.06
CA GLY A 315 19.84 9.94 -9.52
C GLY A 315 20.62 8.78 -10.14
N ALA A 316 21.91 9.02 -10.44
CA ALA A 316 22.72 8.16 -11.33
C ALA A 316 22.71 6.68 -10.92
N LYS A 317 22.89 6.37 -9.64
CA LYS A 317 22.88 4.99 -9.11
C LYS A 317 21.55 4.26 -9.33
N ARG A 318 20.42 4.96 -9.18
CA ARG A 318 19.07 4.34 -9.28
C ARG A 318 18.68 4.09 -10.74
N ASN A 319 19.18 4.94 -11.64
CA ASN A 319 18.86 4.90 -13.06
C ASN A 319 19.85 4.08 -13.92
N PHE A 320 21.01 3.71 -13.38
CA PHE A 320 22.05 2.97 -14.10
C PHE A 320 21.59 1.57 -14.55
N GLN A 321 21.74 1.27 -15.84
CA GLN A 321 21.25 0.02 -16.47
C GLN A 321 22.36 -0.80 -17.12
N ASP A 322 23.34 -0.14 -17.75
CA ASP A 322 24.54 -0.69 -18.38
C ASP A 322 25.55 0.43 -18.68
N GLU A 323 26.68 0.07 -19.29
CA GLU A 323 27.78 0.98 -19.60
C GLU A 323 27.62 1.82 -20.89
N ALA A 324 26.50 1.74 -21.61
CA ALA A 324 26.33 2.40 -22.90
C ALA A 324 26.13 3.93 -22.81
N ALA A 325 25.72 4.43 -21.63
CA ALA A 325 25.48 5.85 -21.39
C ALA A 325 26.33 6.41 -20.24
N ASP A 326 27.09 7.47 -20.54
CA ASP A 326 27.75 8.29 -19.53
C ASP A 326 26.72 8.88 -18.54
N GLN A 327 27.10 8.96 -17.28
CA GLN A 327 26.25 9.48 -16.20
C GLN A 327 26.74 10.86 -15.77
N HIS A 328 25.81 11.77 -15.50
CA HIS A 328 26.10 13.10 -15.00
C HIS A 328 25.66 13.23 -13.54
N ILE A 329 26.54 13.74 -12.69
CA ILE A 329 26.20 14.13 -11.31
C ILE A 329 26.61 15.57 -11.06
N THR A 330 25.83 16.27 -10.24
CA THR A 330 26.10 17.62 -9.77
C THR A 330 27.09 17.53 -8.61
N VAL A 331 28.26 18.14 -8.76
CA VAL A 331 29.29 18.20 -7.72
C VAL A 331 29.50 19.61 -7.17
N GLY A 332 29.08 20.65 -7.89
CA GLY A 332 29.27 22.04 -7.48
C GLY A 332 28.40 23.03 -8.26
N ASN A 333 28.65 24.33 -8.09
CA ASN A 333 27.90 25.39 -8.74
C ASN A 333 28.34 25.61 -10.21
N SER A 334 27.61 26.45 -10.96
CA SER A 334 27.85 26.67 -12.40
C SER A 334 29.21 27.29 -12.79
N ARG A 335 30.01 27.76 -11.82
CA ARG A 335 31.40 28.18 -12.03
C ARG A 335 32.41 27.05 -11.90
N PHE A 336 32.06 25.94 -11.24
CA PHE A 336 32.93 24.78 -11.08
C PHE A 336 33.16 24.12 -12.45
N HIS A 337 34.40 24.22 -12.96
CA HIS A 337 34.74 23.87 -14.33
C HIS A 337 36.19 23.37 -14.39
N TYR A 338 36.37 22.05 -14.40
CA TYR A 338 37.66 21.39 -14.48
C TYR A 338 37.62 20.34 -15.59
N THR A 339 38.10 20.70 -16.77
CA THR A 339 38.06 19.84 -17.96
C THR A 339 38.91 18.58 -17.82
N SER A 340 39.99 18.64 -17.04
CA SER A 340 40.86 17.50 -16.66
C SER A 340 40.08 16.33 -16.06
N ILE A 341 39.07 16.61 -15.23
CA ILE A 341 38.22 15.61 -14.57
C ILE A 341 36.84 15.46 -15.24
N ARG A 342 36.65 16.01 -16.45
CA ARG A 342 35.36 16.07 -17.16
C ARG A 342 34.24 16.81 -16.38
N ALA A 343 34.60 17.76 -15.51
CA ALA A 343 33.65 18.62 -14.81
C ALA A 343 33.37 19.90 -15.60
N ARG A 344 32.09 20.22 -15.85
CA ARG A 344 31.65 21.42 -16.58
C ARG A 344 30.37 21.98 -15.96
N ARG A 345 30.35 23.29 -15.67
CA ARG A 345 29.18 24.02 -15.13
C ARG A 345 28.58 23.36 -13.88
N GLY A 346 29.42 22.84 -12.98
CA GLY A 346 28.97 22.17 -11.76
C GLY A 346 28.65 20.68 -11.89
N ARG A 347 28.59 20.12 -13.11
CA ARG A 347 28.36 18.68 -13.33
C ARG A 347 29.64 17.93 -13.69
N LEU A 348 29.90 16.84 -12.99
CA LEU A 348 30.93 15.84 -13.30
C LEU A 348 30.35 14.78 -14.24
N THR A 349 31.11 14.36 -15.25
CA THR A 349 30.70 13.29 -16.18
C THR A 349 31.46 12.00 -15.89
N LEU A 350 30.76 11.03 -15.30
CA LEU A 350 31.23 9.68 -15.05
C LEU A 350 31.02 8.84 -16.32
N SER A 351 32.01 8.04 -16.74
CA SER A 351 31.78 7.16 -17.89
C SER A 351 30.88 5.98 -17.52
N GLY A 352 30.14 5.42 -18.47
CA GLY A 352 29.32 4.23 -18.24
C GLY A 352 30.14 3.07 -17.64
N ALA A 353 31.36 2.85 -18.15
CA ALA A 353 32.32 1.86 -17.62
C ALA A 353 32.86 2.23 -16.22
N THR A 354 33.01 3.52 -15.90
CA THR A 354 33.36 3.99 -14.55
C THR A 354 32.26 3.60 -13.56
N VAL A 355 31.00 3.91 -13.87
CA VAL A 355 29.87 3.57 -12.98
C VAL A 355 29.71 2.05 -12.88
N LYS A 356 29.86 1.31 -13.99
CA LYS A 356 29.90 -0.15 -14.00
C LYS A 356 30.90 -0.71 -12.98
N SER A 357 32.10 -0.12 -12.89
CA SER A 357 33.14 -0.59 -11.96
C SER A 357 32.70 -0.54 -10.48
N PHE A 358 31.86 0.43 -10.08
CA PHE A 358 31.33 0.53 -8.71
C PHE A 358 30.33 -0.59 -8.40
N PHE A 359 29.47 -0.95 -9.37
CA PHE A 359 28.51 -2.05 -9.22
C PHE A 359 29.17 -3.44 -9.33
N ASP A 360 30.25 -3.55 -10.11
CA ASP A 360 30.95 -4.81 -10.38
C ASP A 360 31.57 -5.44 -9.13
N VAL A 361 31.92 -4.64 -8.11
CA VAL A 361 32.38 -5.13 -6.81
C VAL A 361 31.30 -5.98 -6.13
N CYS A 362 30.07 -5.48 -6.10
CA CYS A 362 28.92 -6.19 -5.54
C CYS A 362 28.46 -7.35 -6.44
N ALA A 363 28.23 -7.06 -7.73
CA ALA A 363 27.54 -7.95 -8.64
C ALA A 363 28.24 -9.31 -8.79
N LYS A 364 29.59 -9.33 -8.75
CA LYS A 364 30.39 -10.56 -8.84
C LYS A 364 30.24 -11.45 -7.61
N GLU A 365 30.21 -10.88 -6.40
CA GLU A 365 29.96 -11.65 -5.18
C GLU A 365 28.51 -12.16 -5.10
N ILE A 366 27.53 -11.34 -5.50
CA ILE A 366 26.12 -11.75 -5.56
C ILE A 366 25.94 -12.92 -6.54
N VAL A 367 26.49 -12.81 -7.75
CA VAL A 367 26.45 -13.90 -8.74
C VAL A 367 27.12 -15.16 -8.19
N SER A 368 28.30 -15.06 -7.57
CA SER A 368 28.96 -16.21 -6.96
C SER A 368 28.14 -16.84 -5.83
N SER A 369 27.40 -16.05 -5.04
CA SER A 369 26.49 -16.55 -3.99
C SER A 369 25.32 -17.35 -4.58
N VAL A 370 24.71 -16.83 -5.66
CA VAL A 370 23.59 -17.48 -6.35
C VAL A 370 24.04 -18.74 -7.09
N ASP A 371 25.14 -18.69 -7.85
CA ASP A 371 25.70 -19.88 -8.54
C ASP A 371 26.01 -21.01 -7.53
N GLN A 372 26.61 -20.70 -6.38
CA GLN A 372 26.88 -21.68 -5.31
C GLN A 372 25.62 -22.25 -4.64
N GLN A 373 24.50 -21.51 -4.63
CA GLN A 373 23.24 -22.03 -4.09
C GLN A 373 22.52 -22.93 -5.10
N ILE A 374 22.55 -22.62 -6.41
CA ILE A 374 21.83 -23.37 -7.45
C ILE A 374 22.64 -24.51 -8.08
N GLU A 375 23.95 -24.62 -7.81
CA GLU A 375 24.87 -25.58 -8.44
C GLU A 375 24.35 -27.02 -8.45
N GLY A 376 24.23 -27.61 -9.64
CA GLY A 376 23.78 -29.00 -9.81
C GLY A 376 22.29 -29.24 -9.61
N LEU A 377 21.48 -28.18 -9.46
CA LEU A 377 20.03 -28.28 -9.23
C LEU A 377 19.23 -27.54 -10.33
N SER A 378 18.07 -28.08 -10.69
CA SER A 378 17.16 -27.44 -11.65
C SER A 378 16.31 -26.39 -10.93
N VAL A 379 16.55 -25.11 -11.22
CA VAL A 379 15.95 -23.95 -10.54
C VAL A 379 15.24 -23.04 -11.58
N PRO A 380 13.99 -23.34 -11.98
CA PRO A 380 13.27 -22.57 -13.01
C PRO A 380 12.98 -21.10 -12.64
N HIS A 381 13.03 -20.73 -11.37
CA HIS A 381 12.71 -19.38 -10.90
C HIS A 381 13.73 -18.86 -9.89
N ILE A 382 14.19 -17.61 -10.10
CA ILE A 382 14.95 -16.83 -9.13
C ILE A 382 14.13 -15.58 -8.80
N LEU A 383 13.78 -15.41 -7.53
CA LEU A 383 13.13 -14.20 -7.03
C LEU A 383 14.21 -13.20 -6.64
N LEU A 384 14.39 -12.16 -7.45
CA LEU A 384 15.31 -11.06 -7.12
C LEU A 384 14.52 -9.99 -6.37
N VAL A 385 14.87 -9.80 -5.09
CA VAL A 385 14.15 -8.96 -4.13
C VAL A 385 15.12 -8.05 -3.37
N GLY A 386 14.62 -7.25 -2.42
CA GLY A 386 15.42 -6.27 -1.69
C GLY A 386 15.66 -4.96 -2.46
N GLY A 387 16.11 -3.92 -1.75
CA GLY A 387 16.25 -2.56 -2.29
C GLY A 387 17.29 -2.42 -3.42
N PHE A 388 18.29 -3.29 -3.47
CA PHE A 388 19.27 -3.38 -4.56
C PHE A 388 18.79 -4.31 -5.68
N GLY A 389 17.86 -5.24 -5.40
CA GLY A 389 17.21 -6.10 -6.40
C GLY A 389 16.29 -5.35 -7.37
N ASP A 390 15.79 -4.17 -6.97
CA ASP A 390 15.11 -3.23 -7.86
C ASP A 390 16.09 -2.46 -8.81
N SER A 391 17.41 -2.62 -8.68
CA SER A 391 18.40 -1.99 -9.56
C SER A 391 18.31 -2.51 -11.01
N PRO A 392 18.22 -1.63 -12.03
CA PRO A 392 18.20 -2.06 -13.43
C PRO A 392 19.47 -2.81 -13.84
N TYR A 393 20.65 -2.33 -13.43
CA TYR A 393 21.93 -3.00 -13.71
C TYR A 393 22.00 -4.43 -13.15
N LEU A 394 21.75 -4.61 -11.85
CA LEU A 394 21.82 -5.93 -11.22
C LEU A 394 20.82 -6.91 -11.87
N ARG A 395 19.60 -6.43 -12.17
CA ARG A 395 18.58 -7.20 -12.88
C ARG A 395 19.03 -7.58 -14.30
N ASN A 396 19.68 -6.67 -15.03
CA ASN A 396 20.18 -6.93 -16.39
C ASN A 396 21.28 -7.99 -16.39
N GLU A 397 22.23 -7.94 -15.46
CA GLU A 397 23.27 -8.97 -15.32
C GLU A 397 22.67 -10.34 -14.93
N PHE A 398 21.71 -10.38 -14.00
CA PHE A 398 20.97 -11.60 -13.68
C PHE A 398 20.24 -12.18 -14.90
N LYS A 399 19.55 -11.34 -15.68
CA LYS A 399 18.85 -11.78 -16.91
C LYS A 399 19.84 -12.39 -17.92
N LYS A 400 20.93 -11.67 -18.24
CA LYS A 400 21.98 -12.13 -19.16
C LYS A 400 22.57 -13.49 -18.76
N LEU A 401 22.74 -13.74 -17.46
CA LEU A 401 23.38 -14.95 -16.93
C LEU A 401 22.44 -16.14 -16.77
N TYR A 402 21.20 -15.91 -16.33
CA TYR A 402 20.31 -16.97 -15.85
C TYR A 402 19.14 -17.29 -16.80
N GLU A 403 18.59 -16.32 -17.54
CA GLU A 403 17.49 -16.61 -18.48
C GLU A 403 17.92 -17.57 -19.61
N PRO A 404 19.13 -17.47 -20.19
CA PRO A 404 19.65 -18.49 -21.13
C PRO A 404 19.87 -19.88 -20.53
N ARG A 405 19.93 -20.01 -19.19
CA ARG A 405 19.99 -21.29 -18.47
C ARG A 405 18.60 -21.89 -18.18
N GLY A 406 17.52 -21.22 -18.61
CA GLY A 406 16.14 -21.60 -18.30
C GLY A 406 15.62 -21.12 -16.95
N CYS A 407 16.35 -20.23 -16.26
CA CYS A 407 16.01 -19.69 -14.95
C CYS A 407 15.36 -18.30 -15.10
N GLN A 408 14.05 -18.19 -14.91
CA GLN A 408 13.31 -16.93 -15.03
C GLN A 408 13.57 -16.01 -13.83
N ILE A 409 13.90 -14.74 -14.10
CA ILE A 409 14.08 -13.70 -13.08
C ILE A 409 12.75 -12.99 -12.81
N THR A 410 12.13 -13.29 -11.66
CA THR A 410 10.79 -12.81 -11.30
C THR A 410 10.86 -11.66 -10.29
N ARG A 411 9.99 -10.65 -10.47
CA ARG A 411 9.79 -9.52 -9.55
C ARG A 411 8.43 -9.63 -8.85
N THR A 412 8.26 -8.90 -7.74
CA THR A 412 6.95 -8.67 -7.12
C THR A 412 6.17 -7.54 -7.82
N ASN A 413 4.86 -7.49 -7.55
CA ASN A 413 3.96 -6.50 -8.14
C ASN A 413 4.17 -5.08 -7.55
N ASP A 414 4.38 -4.99 -6.24
CA ASP A 414 4.94 -3.79 -5.58
C ASP A 414 6.48 -3.79 -5.66
N SER A 415 7.11 -2.64 -5.44
CA SER A 415 8.58 -2.54 -5.31
C SER A 415 9.10 -3.49 -4.23
N THR A 416 10.13 -4.26 -4.60
CA THR A 416 10.73 -5.29 -3.74
C THR A 416 11.35 -4.71 -2.46
N SER A 417 11.66 -3.41 -2.45
CA SER A 417 12.06 -2.67 -1.25
C SER A 417 11.10 -2.81 -0.06
N LYS A 418 9.83 -3.18 -0.29
CA LYS A 418 8.75 -3.29 0.71
C LYS A 418 8.57 -4.67 1.32
N ALA A 419 9.17 -5.70 0.71
CA ALA A 419 8.78 -7.10 0.93
C ALA A 419 8.89 -7.59 2.38
N VAL A 420 9.98 -7.25 3.06
CA VAL A 420 10.39 -7.86 4.34
C VAL A 420 9.40 -7.56 5.48
N ALA A 421 9.01 -6.30 5.70
CA ALA A 421 8.16 -5.95 6.84
C ALA A 421 6.74 -6.55 6.74
N GLU A 422 6.17 -6.59 5.53
CA GLU A 422 4.89 -7.27 5.27
C GLU A 422 5.05 -8.79 5.32
N GLY A 423 6.15 -9.31 4.77
CA GLY A 423 6.53 -10.73 4.85
C GLY A 423 6.60 -11.27 6.27
N ALA A 424 7.09 -10.47 7.22
CA ALA A 424 7.13 -10.79 8.64
C ALA A 424 5.73 -10.92 9.26
N VAL A 425 4.79 -10.07 8.86
CA VAL A 425 3.38 -10.19 9.26
C VAL A 425 2.72 -11.43 8.64
N ILE A 426 2.97 -11.71 7.35
CA ILE A 426 2.45 -12.91 6.66
C ILE A 426 3.00 -14.20 7.30
N TRP A 427 4.29 -14.23 7.62
CA TRP A 427 4.95 -15.39 8.24
C TRP A 427 4.31 -15.78 9.57
N SER A 428 4.03 -14.81 10.44
CA SER A 428 3.39 -15.05 11.75
C SER A 428 1.98 -15.66 11.69
N ILE A 429 1.33 -15.58 10.53
CA ILE A 429 -0.02 -16.12 10.26
C ILE A 429 0.04 -17.53 9.66
N VAL A 430 1.05 -17.82 8.81
CA VAL A 430 1.06 -19.01 7.93
C VAL A 430 2.21 -19.98 8.20
N ASN A 431 3.42 -19.47 8.50
CA ASN A 431 4.69 -20.21 8.65
C ASN A 431 4.90 -21.34 7.61
N SER A 432 5.27 -20.99 6.39
CA SER A 432 5.33 -21.94 5.25
C SER A 432 6.64 -22.72 5.13
N VAL A 433 7.69 -22.35 5.88
CA VAL A 433 8.96 -23.11 5.87
C VAL A 433 8.86 -24.25 6.87
N SER A 434 8.66 -25.46 6.33
CA SER A 434 8.49 -26.70 7.07
C SER A 434 9.79 -27.40 7.42
N SER A 435 10.93 -27.02 6.81
CA SER A 435 12.24 -27.57 7.12
C SER A 435 13.37 -26.57 6.80
N ARG A 436 14.37 -26.48 7.70
CA ARG A 436 15.51 -25.53 7.63
C ARG A 436 16.85 -26.24 7.80
N ALA A 437 17.91 -25.72 7.17
CA ALA A 437 19.26 -26.31 7.21
C ALA A 437 20.21 -25.46 8.10
N PRO A 438 20.72 -26.00 9.24
CA PRO A 438 21.48 -25.21 10.20
C PRO A 438 22.88 -24.88 9.66
N ARG A 439 23.29 -23.60 9.77
CA ARG A 439 24.60 -23.09 9.29
C ARG A 439 25.81 -23.62 10.09
N TYR A 440 25.57 -24.24 11.24
CA TYR A 440 26.58 -24.74 12.18
C TYR A 440 26.13 -26.09 12.73
N SER A 441 27.08 -26.94 13.13
CA SER A 441 26.77 -28.08 14.00
C SER A 441 26.59 -27.57 15.43
N PHE A 442 25.64 -28.13 16.17
CA PHE A 442 25.36 -27.77 17.56
C PHE A 442 25.41 -28.99 18.48
N GLY A 443 25.72 -28.74 19.75
CA GLY A 443 25.90 -29.78 20.76
C GLY A 443 26.45 -29.22 22.06
N VAL A 444 26.96 -30.09 22.91
CA VAL A 444 27.53 -29.73 24.22
C VAL A 444 28.94 -30.28 24.37
N ILE A 445 29.76 -29.59 25.17
CA ILE A 445 31.04 -30.13 25.64
C ILE A 445 30.74 -30.96 26.89
N CYS A 446 31.07 -32.24 26.85
CA CYS A 446 30.74 -33.19 27.92
C CYS A 446 31.99 -33.87 28.49
N ALA A 447 31.79 -34.60 29.58
CA ALA A 447 32.80 -35.44 30.19
C ALA A 447 32.34 -36.91 30.09
N ARG A 448 33.17 -37.77 29.49
CA ARG A 448 32.85 -39.20 29.25
C ARG A 448 33.78 -40.13 30.00
N VAL A 449 33.36 -41.37 30.24
CA VAL A 449 34.21 -42.41 30.85
C VAL A 449 35.49 -42.57 30.04
N ALA A 450 36.64 -42.51 30.70
CA ALA A 450 37.95 -42.50 30.07
C ALA A 450 38.37 -43.92 29.61
N LEU A 451 37.76 -44.38 28.51
CA LEU A 451 37.99 -45.69 27.91
C LEU A 451 39.41 -45.82 27.32
N PRO A 452 40.04 -47.02 27.33
CA PRO A 452 41.39 -47.21 26.80
C PRO A 452 41.55 -46.91 25.31
N TRP A 453 40.49 -47.16 24.51
CA TRP A 453 40.48 -47.04 23.06
C TRP A 453 40.01 -45.68 22.54
N MET A 454 39.86 -44.67 23.41
CA MET A 454 39.43 -43.33 22.98
C MET A 454 40.59 -42.58 22.32
N GLU A 455 40.46 -42.30 21.02
CA GLU A 455 41.48 -41.60 20.25
C GLU A 455 41.68 -40.15 20.73
N GLY A 456 42.90 -39.62 20.65
CA GLY A 456 43.24 -38.28 21.16
C GLY A 456 43.24 -38.12 22.69
N ARG A 457 42.96 -39.19 23.46
CA ARG A 457 42.98 -39.18 24.94
C ARG A 457 44.36 -38.95 25.55
N GLN A 458 45.43 -39.43 24.90
CA GLN A 458 46.77 -39.48 25.52
C GLN A 458 47.30 -38.08 25.87
N GLY A 459 47.56 -37.87 27.18
CA GLY A 459 48.03 -36.60 27.73
C GLY A 459 46.93 -35.69 28.30
N ARG A 460 45.65 -36.08 28.26
CA ARG A 460 44.55 -35.33 28.88
C ARG A 460 44.38 -35.68 30.37
N SER A 461 43.89 -34.71 31.15
CA SER A 461 43.50 -34.89 32.55
C SER A 461 42.36 -35.90 32.72
N THR A 462 42.25 -36.53 33.89
CA THR A 462 41.09 -37.36 34.24
C THR A 462 40.77 -37.29 35.73
N TYR A 463 39.48 -37.31 36.09
CA TYR A 463 38.99 -37.34 37.48
C TYR A 463 38.06 -38.53 37.72
N MET A 464 37.81 -38.90 38.98
CA MET A 464 36.92 -40.03 39.31
C MET A 464 35.45 -39.62 39.39
N GLY A 465 34.61 -40.20 38.54
CA GLY A 465 33.14 -40.02 38.55
C GLY A 465 32.46 -40.76 39.71
N ALA A 466 31.18 -40.45 39.97
CA ALA A 466 30.46 -40.94 41.17
C ALA A 466 30.27 -42.47 41.18
N HIS A 467 30.18 -43.10 40.00
CA HIS A 467 30.16 -44.56 39.84
C HIS A 467 31.52 -45.25 40.08
N GLY A 468 32.62 -44.52 40.32
CA GLY A 468 33.95 -45.10 40.56
C GLY A 468 34.73 -45.47 39.29
N LEU A 469 34.60 -44.71 38.21
CA LEU A 469 35.42 -44.85 36.99
C LEU A 469 36.11 -43.51 36.66
N PRO A 470 37.27 -43.51 36.00
CA PRO A 470 37.89 -42.29 35.49
C PRO A 470 37.04 -41.68 34.38
N ILE A 471 36.92 -40.36 34.40
CA ILE A 471 36.21 -39.50 33.46
C ILE A 471 37.23 -38.54 32.82
N VAL A 472 37.08 -38.26 31.52
CA VAL A 472 37.85 -37.26 30.78
C VAL A 472 36.91 -36.14 30.29
N PRO A 473 37.21 -34.85 30.55
CA PRO A 473 36.41 -33.71 30.10
C PRO A 473 36.79 -33.25 28.67
N GLY A 474 36.06 -32.29 28.11
CA GLY A 474 36.39 -31.66 26.82
C GLY A 474 35.97 -32.44 25.57
N VAL A 475 35.16 -33.50 25.72
CA VAL A 475 34.67 -34.35 24.62
C VAL A 475 33.54 -33.63 23.90
N TRP A 476 33.57 -33.61 22.56
CA TRP A 476 32.45 -33.07 21.78
C TRP A 476 31.27 -34.05 21.77
N SER A 477 30.07 -33.54 21.98
CA SER A 477 28.82 -34.31 21.94
C SER A 477 27.87 -33.59 21.00
N GLN A 478 27.99 -33.88 19.72
CA GLN A 478 27.17 -33.31 18.65
C GLN A 478 25.72 -33.81 18.77
N ILE A 479 24.77 -32.89 18.63
CA ILE A 479 23.32 -33.17 18.69
C ILE A 479 22.66 -32.80 17.35
N VAL A 480 23.29 -31.89 16.59
CA VAL A 480 22.80 -31.34 15.32
C VAL A 480 23.98 -31.22 14.35
N HIS A 481 23.79 -31.72 13.13
CA HIS A 481 24.80 -31.65 12.06
C HIS A 481 24.54 -30.44 11.15
N LYS A 482 25.60 -29.69 10.83
CA LYS A 482 25.61 -28.61 9.85
C LYS A 482 25.02 -29.05 8.50
N GLY A 483 24.23 -28.19 7.87
CA GLY A 483 23.71 -28.36 6.51
C GLY A 483 22.60 -29.41 6.33
N VAL A 484 22.32 -30.26 7.31
CA VAL A 484 21.25 -31.26 7.25
C VAL A 484 19.90 -30.59 7.50
N ALA A 485 18.99 -30.64 6.52
CA ALA A 485 17.65 -30.07 6.66
C ALA A 485 16.84 -30.79 7.76
N LEU A 486 16.36 -30.03 8.74
CA LEU A 486 15.55 -30.50 9.87
C LEU A 486 14.11 -30.01 9.71
N ASP A 487 13.13 -30.90 9.87
CA ASP A 487 11.71 -30.52 9.95
C ASP A 487 11.47 -29.56 11.13
N ALA A 488 10.57 -28.59 10.96
CA ALA A 488 10.34 -27.52 11.94
C ALA A 488 9.89 -28.06 13.32
N GLU A 489 9.18 -29.18 13.35
CA GLU A 489 8.76 -29.84 14.59
C GLU A 489 9.71 -30.97 15.03
N ALA A 490 10.83 -31.16 14.33
CA ALA A 490 11.89 -32.08 14.76
C ALA A 490 12.70 -31.49 15.92
N VAL A 491 12.49 -32.06 17.10
CA VAL A 491 13.37 -31.89 18.24
C VAL A 491 14.51 -32.89 18.14
N CYS A 492 15.71 -32.40 17.84
CA CYS A 492 16.96 -33.15 17.98
C CYS A 492 17.27 -33.28 19.47
N ARG A 493 17.49 -34.50 19.96
CA ARG A 493 17.65 -34.78 21.40
C ARG A 493 18.73 -35.82 21.62
N GLU A 494 19.58 -35.58 22.61
CA GLU A 494 20.61 -36.52 23.07
C GLU A 494 20.53 -36.67 24.59
N SER A 495 20.73 -37.89 25.08
CA SER A 495 20.54 -38.23 26.49
C SER A 495 21.82 -38.05 27.31
N TYR A 496 21.73 -37.26 28.38
CA TYR A 496 22.79 -37.04 29.35
C TYR A 496 22.35 -37.56 30.74
N THR A 497 23.29 -37.66 31.68
CA THR A 497 23.00 -38.17 33.02
C THR A 497 23.78 -37.39 34.07
N GLY A 498 23.06 -36.59 34.87
CA GLY A 498 23.61 -35.98 36.07
C GLY A 498 23.92 -37.07 37.11
N GLN A 499 25.07 -36.99 37.77
CA GLN A 499 25.49 -37.95 38.79
C GLN A 499 25.77 -37.25 40.13
N TYR A 500 25.17 -37.75 41.20
CA TYR A 500 25.17 -37.12 42.51
C TYR A 500 25.62 -38.10 43.60
N LYS A 501 26.40 -37.61 44.58
CA LYS A 501 26.92 -38.40 45.72
C LYS A 501 25.99 -38.40 46.95
N THR A 502 24.76 -37.90 46.79
CA THR A 502 23.76 -37.68 47.85
C THR A 502 22.37 -37.95 47.29
N PRO A 503 21.41 -38.49 48.08
CA PRO A 503 20.01 -38.58 47.68
C PRO A 503 19.33 -37.21 47.52
N ASN A 504 19.87 -36.19 48.21
CA ASN A 504 19.37 -34.83 48.19
C ASN A 504 20.47 -33.91 47.63
N PRO A 505 20.69 -33.89 46.30
CA PRO A 505 21.55 -32.89 45.66
C PRO A 505 20.86 -31.52 45.59
N ASP A 506 21.64 -30.46 45.41
CA ASP A 506 21.05 -29.16 45.04
C ASP A 506 20.60 -29.20 43.58
N LEU A 507 19.28 -29.26 43.39
CA LEU A 507 18.61 -29.28 42.08
C LEU A 507 18.15 -27.88 41.63
N LYS A 508 18.42 -26.81 42.39
CA LYS A 508 17.91 -25.45 42.14
C LYS A 508 18.29 -24.85 40.79
N ALA A 509 19.42 -25.24 40.21
CA ALA A 509 19.84 -24.80 38.89
C ALA A 509 20.84 -25.78 38.26
N LEU A 510 20.38 -26.66 37.37
CA LEU A 510 21.25 -27.31 36.39
C LEU A 510 21.48 -26.33 35.23
N SER A 511 22.74 -26.07 34.88
CA SER A 511 23.09 -25.27 33.70
C SER A 511 24.01 -26.07 32.76
N MET A 512 23.78 -25.96 31.45
CA MET A 512 24.60 -26.59 30.41
C MET A 512 24.89 -25.57 29.30
N ASP A 513 26.14 -25.56 28.84
CA ASP A 513 26.59 -24.69 27.77
C ASP A 513 26.42 -25.35 26.41
N ILE A 514 25.67 -24.70 25.52
CA ILE A 514 25.54 -25.11 24.12
C ILE A 514 26.66 -24.45 23.32
N TYR A 515 27.32 -25.22 22.47
CA TYR A 515 28.37 -24.74 21.56
C TYR A 515 27.96 -24.93 20.11
N ARG A 516 28.54 -24.10 19.23
CA ARG A 516 28.46 -24.22 17.77
C ARG A 516 29.84 -24.50 17.18
N TYR A 517 29.86 -25.28 16.09
CA TYR A 517 31.05 -25.62 15.31
C TYR A 517 30.84 -25.23 13.83
N SER A 518 31.89 -24.70 13.19
CA SER A 518 31.81 -24.03 11.86
C SER A 518 32.25 -24.87 10.66
N VAL A 519 33.04 -25.91 10.86
CA VAL A 519 33.60 -26.74 9.78
C VAL A 519 32.74 -28.00 9.60
N ASP A 520 32.88 -28.65 8.44
CA ASP A 520 32.05 -29.80 8.01
C ASP A 520 32.63 -31.16 8.46
N ASP A 521 33.67 -31.16 9.31
CA ASP A 521 34.20 -32.35 9.98
C ASP A 521 33.54 -32.57 11.36
N GLU A 522 33.72 -33.77 11.93
CA GLU A 522 33.17 -34.16 13.23
C GLU A 522 34.31 -34.45 14.23
N PRO A 523 34.89 -33.41 14.87
CA PRO A 523 36.01 -33.60 15.79
C PRO A 523 35.56 -34.23 17.10
N ALA A 524 36.25 -35.29 17.54
CA ALA A 524 35.93 -35.99 18.80
C ALA A 524 36.12 -35.14 20.08
N TRP A 525 36.83 -34.01 19.98
CA TRP A 525 37.21 -33.15 21.10
C TRP A 525 36.91 -31.69 20.79
N ALA A 526 36.37 -30.96 21.78
CA ALA A 526 36.17 -29.52 21.70
C ALA A 526 37.28 -28.73 22.41
N TRP A 527 38.03 -29.38 23.31
CA TRP A 527 39.20 -28.80 23.98
C TRP A 527 40.51 -29.41 23.49
N ASP A 528 41.60 -28.65 23.55
CA ASP A 528 42.97 -29.17 23.42
C ASP A 528 43.39 -29.98 24.69
N LYS A 529 44.68 -30.30 24.83
CA LYS A 529 45.19 -31.09 25.98
C LYS A 529 45.36 -30.27 27.26
N ASP A 530 45.43 -28.94 27.13
CA ASP A 530 45.64 -27.97 28.19
C ASP A 530 44.31 -27.30 28.61
N GLU A 531 43.19 -27.92 28.20
CA GLU A 531 41.79 -27.57 28.48
C GLU A 531 41.29 -26.26 27.83
N ASN A 532 41.99 -25.74 26.80
CA ASN A 532 41.53 -24.58 26.01
C ASN A 532 40.53 -24.98 24.92
N LEU A 533 39.57 -24.10 24.63
CA LEU A 533 38.59 -24.28 23.55
C LEU A 533 39.24 -24.17 22.16
N LEU A 534 39.00 -25.15 21.28
CA LEU A 534 39.58 -25.18 19.93
C LEU A 534 38.98 -24.07 19.02
N PRO A 535 39.75 -23.48 18.07
CA PRO A 535 39.40 -22.21 17.42
C PRO A 535 38.06 -22.15 16.66
N ASN A 536 37.59 -23.29 16.15
CA ASN A 536 36.34 -23.42 15.38
C ASN A 536 35.09 -23.55 16.26
N PHE A 537 35.26 -23.75 17.57
CA PHE A 537 34.16 -23.79 18.53
C PHE A 537 33.88 -22.42 19.12
N ARG A 538 32.60 -22.06 19.25
CA ARG A 538 32.16 -20.92 20.07
C ARG A 538 30.94 -21.30 20.89
N LYS A 539 30.86 -20.78 22.12
CA LYS A 539 29.63 -20.88 22.94
C LYS A 539 28.48 -20.16 22.22
N ALA A 540 27.34 -20.84 22.11
CA ALA A 540 26.14 -20.33 21.46
C ALA A 540 25.15 -19.75 22.49
N CYS A 541 24.88 -20.48 23.57
CA CYS A 541 24.09 -20.04 24.71
C CYS A 541 24.39 -20.89 25.97
N THR A 542 23.79 -20.53 27.10
CA THR A 542 23.64 -21.42 28.27
C THR A 542 22.16 -21.76 28.38
N ILE A 543 21.81 -23.04 28.55
CA ILE A 543 20.47 -23.46 28.98
C ILE A 543 20.51 -23.74 30.48
N SER A 544 19.48 -23.32 31.21
CA SER A 544 19.39 -23.51 32.67
C SER A 544 17.99 -23.95 33.07
N ALA A 545 17.89 -25.01 33.87
CA ALA A 545 16.64 -25.54 34.41
C ALA A 545 16.70 -25.61 35.95
N ASP A 546 15.61 -25.19 36.58
CA ASP A 546 15.33 -25.47 37.99
C ASP A 546 14.69 -26.85 38.07
N LEU A 547 15.34 -27.78 38.76
CA LEU A 547 14.97 -29.19 38.83
C LEU A 547 14.39 -29.57 40.21
N ARG A 548 14.05 -28.57 41.04
CA ARG A 548 13.36 -28.78 42.33
C ARG A 548 11.97 -29.39 42.09
N GLY A 549 11.63 -30.42 42.86
CA GLY A 549 10.46 -31.27 42.62
C GLY A 549 10.78 -32.57 41.86
N LEU A 550 12.00 -32.71 41.31
CA LEU A 550 12.47 -33.93 40.64
C LEU A 550 13.29 -34.86 41.56
N GLU A 551 13.27 -34.64 42.87
CA GLU A 551 13.94 -35.49 43.85
C GLU A 551 13.40 -36.94 43.78
N GLY A 552 12.12 -37.10 43.44
CA GLY A 552 11.48 -38.39 43.18
C GLY A 552 11.86 -39.07 41.86
N ALA A 553 12.57 -38.37 40.96
CA ALA A 553 13.08 -38.91 39.69
C ALA A 553 14.56 -39.34 39.76
N LEU A 554 15.21 -39.18 40.92
CA LEU A 554 16.59 -39.61 41.15
C LEU A 554 16.70 -41.14 41.31
N GLU A 555 17.21 -41.81 40.28
CA GLU A 555 17.47 -43.25 40.34
C GLU A 555 18.69 -43.54 41.23
N LYS A 556 18.48 -44.21 42.36
CA LYS A 556 19.55 -44.72 43.23
C LYS A 556 20.27 -45.89 42.55
N LYS A 557 21.60 -45.84 42.46
CA LYS A 557 22.47 -46.84 41.81
C LYS A 557 23.71 -47.14 42.65
N ALA A 558 24.33 -48.28 42.38
CA ALA A 558 25.58 -48.71 43.04
C ALA A 558 26.76 -48.57 42.08
N GLY A 559 27.84 -47.91 42.53
CA GLY A 559 29.10 -47.80 41.82
C GLY A 559 29.97 -49.06 41.93
N LEU A 560 31.02 -49.14 41.12
CA LEU A 560 31.94 -50.29 41.02
C LEU A 560 32.67 -50.63 42.33
N LEU A 561 32.77 -49.69 43.26
CA LEU A 561 33.39 -49.86 44.58
C LEU A 561 32.35 -50.04 45.71
N GLY A 562 31.10 -50.36 45.37
CA GLY A 562 29.99 -50.48 46.33
C GLY A 562 29.45 -49.15 46.85
N SER A 563 30.00 -48.01 46.42
CA SER A 563 29.54 -46.67 46.78
C SER A 563 28.19 -46.35 46.13
N GLU A 564 27.21 -45.94 46.93
CA GLU A 564 25.91 -45.48 46.43
C GLU A 564 26.03 -44.13 45.73
N TYR A 565 25.33 -43.97 44.61
CA TYR A 565 25.18 -42.70 43.90
C TYR A 565 23.77 -42.57 43.32
N TRP A 566 23.37 -41.35 42.98
CA TRP A 566 22.07 -41.06 42.39
C TRP A 566 22.26 -40.51 40.98
N SER A 567 21.42 -40.93 40.05
CA SER A 567 21.46 -40.46 38.67
C SER A 567 20.14 -39.84 38.24
N LEU A 568 20.22 -38.67 37.62
CA LEU A 568 19.08 -38.05 36.92
C LEU A 568 19.33 -38.14 35.42
N ALA A 569 18.47 -38.87 34.71
CA ALA A 569 18.49 -38.88 33.24
C ALA A 569 17.80 -37.61 32.72
N ILE A 570 18.45 -36.93 31.78
CA ILE A 570 17.95 -35.72 31.12
C ILE A 570 18.17 -35.83 29.61
N GLU A 571 17.29 -35.24 28.82
CA GLU A 571 17.47 -35.12 27.38
C GLU A 571 17.75 -33.64 27.06
N VAL A 572 18.90 -33.33 26.46
CA VAL A 572 19.16 -31.97 25.94
C VAL A 572 18.52 -31.90 24.56
N CYS A 573 17.53 -31.03 24.43
CA CYS A 573 16.66 -30.91 23.29
C CYS A 573 16.92 -29.61 22.53
N MET A 574 16.96 -29.69 21.20
CA MET A 574 17.17 -28.56 20.28
C MET A 574 16.13 -28.62 19.16
N ARG A 575 15.44 -27.50 18.89
CA ARG A 575 14.44 -27.35 17.80
C ARG A 575 14.78 -26.13 16.94
N PHE A 576 14.58 -26.26 15.64
CA PHE A 576 14.84 -25.23 14.60
C PHE A 576 13.52 -24.81 13.90
N GLY A 577 12.43 -24.79 14.68
CA GLY A 577 11.05 -24.61 14.19
C GLY A 577 10.71 -23.18 13.77
N GLY A 578 11.42 -22.20 14.30
CA GLY A 578 11.48 -20.83 13.78
C GLY A 578 12.87 -20.49 13.24
N THR A 579 13.18 -19.20 13.16
CA THR A 579 14.53 -18.69 12.83
C THR A 579 15.44 -18.52 14.07
N GLU A 580 14.95 -18.89 15.24
CA GLU A 580 15.71 -18.92 16.50
C GLU A 580 16.07 -20.37 16.87
N LEU A 581 17.21 -20.54 17.55
CA LEU A 581 17.52 -21.80 18.23
C LEU A 581 16.69 -21.90 19.51
N GLU A 582 15.76 -22.83 19.56
CA GLU A 582 15.18 -23.29 20.83
C GLU A 582 16.06 -24.41 21.38
N ALA A 583 16.61 -24.22 22.59
CA ALA A 583 17.36 -25.24 23.30
C ALA A 583 16.85 -25.33 24.75
N TYR A 584 16.57 -26.54 25.22
CA TYR A 584 15.96 -26.79 26.52
C TYR A 584 16.29 -28.19 27.06
N ILE A 585 15.90 -28.48 28.30
CA ILE A 585 16.15 -29.78 28.96
C ILE A 585 14.80 -30.46 29.18
N GLU A 586 14.65 -31.70 28.71
CA GLU A 586 13.51 -32.57 29.00
C GLU A 586 13.86 -33.64 30.04
N TRP A 587 12.84 -34.05 30.80
CA TRP A 587 12.83 -35.19 31.73
C TRP A 587 11.42 -35.80 31.72
N LYS A 588 11.26 -37.04 32.24
CA LYS A 588 10.02 -37.81 32.07
C LYS A 588 9.17 -37.87 33.35
N ASP A 589 7.91 -37.47 33.22
CA ASP A 589 6.82 -37.72 34.17
C ASP A 589 5.55 -38.20 33.40
N LYS A 590 4.45 -38.58 34.07
CA LYS A 590 3.45 -39.55 33.57
C LYS A 590 2.02 -39.00 33.36
N SER A 591 1.67 -38.43 32.18
CA SER A 591 0.27 -38.21 31.69
C SER A 591 0.15 -37.75 30.19
N GLY A 592 -1.04 -37.41 29.65
CA GLY A 592 -1.36 -37.04 28.22
C GLY A 592 -2.82 -36.48 28.04
N VAL A 593 -3.53 -36.37 26.89
CA VAL A 593 -3.46 -36.82 25.45
C VAL A 593 -4.46 -35.99 24.56
N ALA A 594 -4.37 -35.99 23.20
CA ALA A 594 -5.39 -35.58 22.15
C ALA A 594 -5.67 -34.06 21.90
N PHE A 595 -6.28 -33.51 20.81
CA PHE A 595 -6.51 -33.74 19.32
C PHE A 595 -6.96 -32.33 18.71
N ALA A 596 -7.44 -32.00 17.47
CA ALA A 596 -8.01 -32.65 16.25
C ALA A 596 -7.91 -31.74 14.96
N PHE A 597 -8.86 -31.79 13.99
CA PHE A 597 -8.80 -31.25 12.58
C PHE A 597 -10.21 -30.80 12.03
N LEU A 598 -10.49 -30.04 10.92
CA LEU A 598 -9.75 -29.20 9.93
C LEU A 598 -10.69 -28.27 9.05
N GLU A 599 -10.09 -27.45 8.16
CA GLU A 599 -10.52 -26.45 7.12
C GLU A 599 -11.81 -26.54 6.24
N LYS A 600 -12.24 -25.36 5.70
CA LYS A 600 -12.47 -25.13 4.22
C LYS A 600 -12.65 -23.65 3.77
N GLY A 601 -12.02 -23.20 2.66
CA GLY A 601 -12.42 -21.99 1.88
C GLY A 601 -11.29 -21.18 1.20
N GLN A 602 -11.54 -20.51 0.06
CA GLN A 602 -10.63 -19.52 -0.59
C GLN A 602 -11.41 -18.45 -1.38
N GLU A 603 -10.90 -17.20 -1.39
CA GLU A 603 -11.44 -16.05 -2.15
C GLU A 603 -10.36 -15.35 -3.03
N GLN A 604 -10.80 -14.41 -3.88
CA GLN A 604 -10.04 -13.80 -5.00
C GLN A 604 -9.15 -12.60 -4.57
N ALA A 605 -8.52 -11.89 -5.52
CA ALA A 605 -7.62 -10.76 -5.27
C ALA A 605 -7.65 -9.68 -6.36
N VAL A 606 -7.28 -8.44 -6.02
CA VAL A 606 -7.31 -7.25 -6.89
C VAL A 606 -5.89 -6.75 -7.18
N HIS A 607 -5.65 -6.25 -8.39
CA HIS A 607 -4.35 -5.71 -8.83
C HIS A 607 -4.45 -4.21 -9.20
N ARG A 608 -3.39 -3.44 -8.93
CA ARG A 608 -3.34 -1.97 -9.14
C ARG A 608 -2.20 -1.58 -10.09
N VAL A 609 -2.46 -0.69 -11.04
CA VAL A 609 -1.39 0.00 -11.80
C VAL A 609 -0.73 1.04 -10.90
N THR A 610 0.61 0.99 -10.78
CA THR A 610 1.37 1.81 -9.82
C THR A 610 2.40 2.75 -10.47
N HIS A 611 2.76 2.52 -11.74
CA HIS A 611 3.79 3.26 -12.47
C HIS A 611 3.26 3.69 -13.83
N TRP A 612 3.59 4.92 -14.25
CA TRP A 612 3.23 5.52 -15.53
C TRP A 612 4.46 6.17 -16.18
N PRO A 613 4.47 6.40 -17.51
CA PRO A 613 5.49 7.21 -18.18
C PRO A 613 5.69 8.60 -17.55
N GLY A 614 6.90 9.17 -17.66
CA GLY A 614 7.32 10.47 -17.09
C GLY A 614 7.38 10.56 -15.54
N GLN A 615 6.60 9.74 -14.84
CA GLN A 615 6.29 9.83 -13.40
C GLN A 615 7.49 9.64 -12.44
N VAL A 616 8.67 9.27 -12.94
CA VAL A 616 9.88 9.13 -12.12
C VAL A 616 10.39 10.49 -11.64
N ALA A 617 10.24 11.55 -12.45
CA ALA A 617 10.81 12.87 -12.18
C ALA A 617 10.07 13.69 -11.10
N GLN A 618 8.80 13.40 -10.82
CA GLN A 618 7.95 14.22 -9.95
C GLN A 618 7.69 13.61 -8.56
N GLY A 619 8.43 12.56 -8.21
CA GLY A 619 8.11 11.71 -7.07
C GLY A 619 6.91 10.80 -7.40
N HIS A 620 7.01 9.53 -7.02
CA HIS A 620 5.99 8.55 -7.37
C HIS A 620 4.68 8.87 -6.63
N THR A 621 3.71 9.44 -7.34
CA THR A 621 2.34 9.68 -6.85
C THR A 621 1.40 8.96 -7.79
N GLY A 622 0.75 7.88 -7.34
CA GLY A 622 0.19 6.84 -8.24
C GLY A 622 -0.97 7.26 -9.18
N LYS A 623 -1.33 8.54 -9.20
CA LYS A 623 -2.22 9.19 -10.17
C LYS A 623 -1.43 9.65 -11.40
N ILE A 624 -2.14 10.27 -12.33
CA ILE A 624 -1.56 11.04 -13.43
C ILE A 624 -2.24 12.41 -13.43
N PRO A 625 -1.51 13.52 -13.69
CA PRO A 625 -2.14 14.79 -14.07
C PRO A 625 -3.06 14.63 -15.28
N THR A 626 -4.16 15.38 -15.32
CA THR A 626 -5.06 15.44 -16.48
C THR A 626 -4.57 16.54 -17.43
N LEU A 627 -3.58 16.21 -18.25
CA LEU A 627 -2.85 17.09 -19.16
C LEU A 627 -2.59 16.37 -20.49
N VAL A 628 -2.72 17.09 -21.61
CA VAL A 628 -2.33 16.61 -22.95
C VAL A 628 -1.76 17.77 -23.77
N TRP A 629 -0.57 17.60 -24.35
CA TRP A 629 -0.03 18.49 -25.37
C TRP A 629 -0.41 17.99 -26.78
N TYR A 630 -0.78 18.93 -27.64
CA TYR A 630 -1.04 18.71 -29.07
C TYR A 630 -0.01 19.45 -29.92
N ASP A 631 0.45 18.84 -31.01
CA ASP A 631 1.35 19.49 -31.97
C ASP A 631 0.60 20.40 -32.97
N ALA A 632 1.36 20.97 -33.91
CA ALA A 632 0.82 21.83 -34.96
C ALA A 632 -0.10 21.09 -35.97
N ASP A 633 0.07 19.78 -36.14
CA ASP A 633 -0.79 18.91 -36.96
C ASP A 633 -2.01 18.40 -36.18
N LYS A 634 -2.14 18.81 -34.91
CA LYS A 634 -3.23 18.50 -33.97
C LYS A 634 -3.26 17.08 -33.42
N GLU A 635 -2.15 16.36 -33.47
CA GLU A 635 -2.02 15.05 -32.84
C GLU A 635 -1.45 15.15 -31.42
N ALA A 636 -1.85 14.21 -30.56
CA ALA A 636 -1.56 14.25 -29.12
C ALA A 636 -0.19 13.63 -28.82
N VAL A 637 0.78 14.50 -28.49
CA VAL A 637 2.22 14.17 -28.47
C VAL A 637 2.80 13.90 -27.08
N SER A 638 2.24 14.48 -26.01
CA SER A 638 2.73 14.24 -24.64
C SER A 638 1.59 14.28 -23.62
N PHE A 639 1.62 13.34 -22.66
CA PHE A 639 0.48 13.05 -21.79
C PHE A 639 0.84 13.10 -20.30
N GLY A 640 -0.03 13.70 -19.51
CA GLY A 640 -0.08 13.50 -18.06
C GLY A 640 1.17 13.93 -17.30
N ALA A 641 2.00 12.97 -16.88
CA ALA A 641 3.26 13.23 -16.18
C ALA A 641 4.44 13.51 -17.13
N GLU A 642 4.38 13.02 -18.38
CA GLU A 642 5.33 13.38 -19.44
C GLU A 642 5.13 14.84 -19.86
N ALA A 643 3.87 15.29 -19.87
CA ALA A 643 3.46 16.66 -20.17
C ALA A 643 3.95 17.72 -19.15
N LEU A 644 4.65 17.32 -18.09
CA LEU A 644 5.27 18.18 -17.07
C LEU A 644 6.78 17.93 -16.90
N LEU A 645 7.42 17.22 -17.84
CA LEU A 645 8.88 17.15 -17.92
C LEU A 645 9.41 18.46 -18.52
N PRO A 646 10.58 18.98 -18.10
CA PRO A 646 11.18 20.17 -18.70
C PRO A 646 11.34 20.04 -20.23
N GLN A 647 11.71 18.85 -20.71
CA GLN A 647 11.78 18.55 -22.15
C GLN A 647 10.44 18.79 -22.88
N ALA A 648 9.29 18.54 -22.23
CA ALA A 648 7.99 18.77 -22.84
C ALA A 648 7.53 20.25 -22.77
N GLU A 649 8.14 21.09 -21.91
CA GLU A 649 8.01 22.55 -22.02
C GLU A 649 8.97 23.09 -23.09
N GLU A 650 10.22 22.60 -23.17
CA GLU A 650 11.20 22.95 -24.21
C GLU A 650 10.71 22.57 -25.63
N ASP A 651 10.23 21.33 -25.83
CA ASP A 651 9.64 20.87 -27.09
C ASP A 651 8.37 21.68 -27.44
N ALA A 652 7.59 22.11 -26.46
CA ALA A 652 6.41 22.94 -26.69
C ALA A 652 6.76 24.36 -27.14
N GLU A 653 7.85 24.93 -26.65
CA GLU A 653 8.37 26.24 -27.09
C GLU A 653 9.02 26.14 -28.48
N ASP A 654 9.82 25.11 -28.76
CA ASP A 654 10.51 24.91 -30.05
C ASP A 654 9.55 24.51 -31.20
N TYR A 655 8.53 23.70 -30.92
CA TYR A 655 7.60 23.16 -31.94
C TYR A 655 6.17 23.74 -31.86
N GLY A 656 5.91 24.69 -30.96
CA GLY A 656 4.64 25.43 -30.88
C GLY A 656 3.44 24.60 -30.40
N TRP A 657 3.66 23.65 -29.49
CA TRP A 657 2.61 22.76 -28.98
C TRP A 657 1.56 23.50 -28.12
N GLN A 658 0.38 22.90 -27.97
CA GLN A 658 -0.78 23.48 -27.29
C GLN A 658 -1.28 22.58 -26.16
N LEU A 659 -1.35 23.10 -24.93
CA LEU A 659 -1.68 22.35 -23.73
C LEU A 659 -3.18 22.37 -23.41
N ALA A 660 -3.83 21.21 -23.46
CA ALA A 660 -5.10 20.99 -22.79
C ALA A 660 -4.87 20.62 -21.31
N LYS A 661 -5.24 21.51 -20.39
CA LYS A 661 -5.18 21.29 -18.93
C LYS A 661 -6.53 21.59 -18.27
N HIS A 662 -6.73 21.07 -17.05
CA HIS A 662 -7.96 21.25 -16.25
C HIS A 662 -9.29 20.89 -16.94
N PHE A 663 -9.26 20.19 -18.09
CA PHE A 663 -10.41 19.95 -18.97
C PHE A 663 -11.61 19.26 -18.29
N LYS A 664 -11.44 18.62 -17.12
CA LYS A 664 -12.57 18.15 -16.29
C LYS A 664 -13.52 19.26 -15.83
N LEU A 665 -13.04 20.49 -15.62
CA LEU A 665 -13.89 21.60 -15.21
C LEU A 665 -14.92 22.01 -16.27
N HIS A 666 -14.64 21.72 -17.55
CA HIS A 666 -15.52 22.06 -18.68
C HIS A 666 -16.78 21.17 -18.75
N LEU A 667 -16.80 20.03 -18.05
CA LEU A 667 -17.97 19.16 -17.93
C LEU A 667 -18.88 19.51 -16.74
N HIS A 668 -18.55 20.50 -15.92
CA HIS A 668 -19.46 20.93 -14.85
C HIS A 668 -20.74 21.58 -15.44
N PRO A 669 -21.92 21.41 -14.81
CA PRO A 669 -23.12 22.18 -15.14
C PRO A 669 -22.89 23.70 -15.06
N GLY A 670 -23.56 24.48 -15.91
CA GLY A 670 -23.37 25.93 -16.00
C GLY A 670 -23.67 26.70 -14.70
N SER A 671 -24.59 26.18 -13.88
CA SER A 671 -24.85 26.68 -12.52
C SER A 671 -23.60 26.63 -11.64
N MET A 672 -22.90 25.49 -11.59
CA MET A 672 -21.67 25.30 -10.82
C MET A 672 -20.51 26.17 -11.33
N ARG A 673 -20.38 26.36 -12.65
CA ARG A 673 -19.28 27.17 -13.23
C ARG A 673 -19.33 28.64 -12.75
N ASN A 674 -20.53 29.18 -12.59
CA ASN A 674 -20.74 30.62 -12.44
C ASN A 674 -20.68 31.12 -10.99
N GLU A 675 -20.93 30.28 -9.97
CA GLU A 675 -20.99 30.71 -8.56
C GLU A 675 -19.63 31.10 -7.95
N HIS A 676 -18.51 30.66 -8.54
CA HIS A 676 -17.17 30.84 -7.96
C HIS A 676 -16.18 31.60 -8.85
N GLY A 677 -16.61 32.12 -10.00
CA GLY A 677 -15.80 33.00 -10.85
C GLY A 677 -14.50 32.38 -11.39
N LEU A 678 -14.44 31.06 -11.56
CA LEU A 678 -13.27 30.36 -12.10
C LEU A 678 -13.08 30.73 -13.58
N ALA A 679 -11.93 31.34 -13.89
CA ALA A 679 -11.44 31.41 -15.26
C ALA A 679 -11.02 30.00 -15.71
N LEU A 680 -11.72 29.45 -16.71
CA LEU A 680 -11.34 28.19 -17.34
C LEU A 680 -10.21 28.43 -18.34
N ASP A 681 -9.24 27.52 -18.39
CA ASP A 681 -8.23 27.50 -19.43
C ASP A 681 -8.88 27.19 -20.80
N PRO A 682 -8.59 27.93 -21.88
CA PRO A 682 -9.16 27.63 -23.19
C PRO A 682 -8.60 26.29 -23.74
N LEU A 683 -9.44 25.56 -24.47
CA LEU A 683 -8.99 24.36 -25.20
C LEU A 683 -8.14 24.75 -26.42
N PRO A 684 -7.19 23.89 -26.86
CA PRO A 684 -6.44 24.09 -28.09
C PRO A 684 -7.35 24.33 -29.32
N PRO A 685 -7.14 25.41 -30.11
CA PRO A 685 -8.01 25.78 -31.23
C PRO A 685 -8.37 24.65 -32.22
N GLY A 686 -9.62 24.19 -32.13
CA GLY A 686 -10.15 23.11 -32.97
C GLY A 686 -9.76 21.70 -32.53
N ILE A 687 -9.46 21.50 -31.24
CA ILE A 687 -9.57 20.23 -30.53
C ILE A 687 -10.84 20.31 -29.65
N SER A 688 -11.84 19.46 -29.91
CA SER A 688 -13.06 19.41 -29.09
C SER A 688 -12.79 18.74 -27.74
N LEU A 689 -13.61 19.06 -26.74
CA LEU A 689 -13.50 18.46 -25.39
C LEU A 689 -13.59 16.92 -25.44
N LEU A 690 -14.38 16.40 -26.39
CA LEU A 690 -14.55 14.97 -26.61
C LEU A 690 -13.27 14.29 -27.12
N ARG A 691 -12.49 14.94 -28.00
CA ARG A 691 -11.19 14.43 -28.46
C ARG A 691 -10.20 14.37 -27.30
N VAL A 692 -10.11 15.42 -26.47
CA VAL A 692 -9.21 15.44 -25.28
C VAL A 692 -9.49 14.27 -24.33
N TYR A 693 -10.75 14.01 -24.04
CA TYR A 693 -11.14 12.88 -23.20
C TYR A 693 -10.86 11.51 -23.86
N SER A 694 -11.08 11.39 -25.17
CA SER A 694 -10.83 10.15 -25.92
C SER A 694 -9.33 9.80 -25.92
N ASP A 695 -8.47 10.76 -26.26
CA ASP A 695 -7.02 10.53 -26.37
C ASP A 695 -6.38 10.23 -25.01
N PHE A 696 -6.83 10.91 -23.95
CA PHE A 696 -6.37 10.65 -22.58
C PHE A 696 -6.81 9.27 -22.07
N LEU A 697 -8.04 8.83 -22.35
CA LEU A 697 -8.49 7.46 -22.03
C LEU A 697 -7.71 6.40 -22.83
N GLY A 698 -7.41 6.66 -24.11
CA GLY A 698 -6.57 5.81 -24.95
C GLY A 698 -5.12 5.68 -24.45
N TYR A 699 -4.54 6.76 -23.94
CA TYR A 699 -3.25 6.74 -23.23
C TYR A 699 -3.29 5.84 -21.99
N LEU A 700 -4.28 6.00 -21.09
CA LEU A 700 -4.41 5.18 -19.88
C LEU A 700 -4.43 3.66 -20.18
N ILE A 701 -5.09 3.26 -21.27
CA ILE A 701 -5.24 1.84 -21.64
C ILE A 701 -3.96 1.27 -22.27
N ARG A 702 -3.28 2.02 -23.14
CA ARG A 702 -2.00 1.57 -23.73
C ARG A 702 -0.95 1.25 -22.65
N HIS A 703 -0.86 2.08 -21.61
CA HIS A 703 0.08 1.82 -20.51
C HIS A 703 -0.45 0.83 -19.47
N THR A 704 -1.77 0.71 -19.28
CA THR A 704 -2.36 -0.39 -18.49
C THR A 704 -2.10 -1.76 -19.14
N GLN A 705 -2.22 -1.85 -20.47
CA GLN A 705 -1.83 -3.06 -21.23
C GLN A 705 -0.35 -3.35 -21.04
N THR A 706 0.53 -2.37 -21.26
CA THR A 706 1.98 -2.54 -21.10
C THR A 706 2.33 -3.04 -19.69
N PHE A 707 1.77 -2.43 -18.65
CA PHE A 707 1.93 -2.86 -17.26
C PHE A 707 1.41 -4.29 -17.02
N PHE A 708 0.29 -4.69 -17.63
CA PHE A 708 -0.27 -6.03 -17.53
C PHE A 708 0.64 -7.08 -18.22
N GLU A 709 1.15 -6.77 -19.42
CA GLU A 709 2.06 -7.65 -20.17
C GLU A 709 3.41 -7.83 -19.46
N ASP A 710 3.95 -6.77 -18.82
CA ASP A 710 5.24 -6.78 -18.12
C ASP A 710 5.22 -7.39 -16.71
N ARG A 711 4.06 -7.40 -16.03
CA ARG A 711 3.94 -7.77 -14.60
C ARG A 711 3.25 -9.10 -14.35
N ILE A 712 2.47 -9.63 -15.29
CA ILE A 712 1.72 -10.87 -15.10
C ILE A 712 2.34 -11.97 -15.98
N ILE A 713 2.62 -13.13 -15.38
CA ILE A 713 3.14 -14.30 -16.11
C ILE A 713 2.10 -14.72 -17.18
N ASP A 714 2.56 -14.84 -18.43
CA ASP A 714 1.74 -15.03 -19.65
C ASP A 714 0.79 -13.84 -19.97
N GLY A 715 1.04 -12.67 -19.39
CA GLY A 715 0.17 -11.48 -19.45
C GLY A 715 -0.21 -11.04 -20.86
N LYS A 716 0.72 -11.08 -21.83
CA LYS A 716 0.44 -10.78 -23.26
C LYS A 716 -0.59 -11.72 -23.88
N THR A 717 -0.45 -13.03 -23.64
CA THR A 717 -1.38 -14.05 -24.14
C THR A 717 -2.73 -13.95 -23.43
N ILE A 718 -2.74 -13.64 -22.13
CA ILE A 718 -3.96 -13.43 -21.35
C ILE A 718 -4.70 -12.17 -21.84
N TRP A 719 -4.01 -11.04 -22.00
CA TRP A 719 -4.60 -9.79 -22.48
C TRP A 719 -5.25 -10.00 -23.85
N GLN A 720 -4.52 -10.53 -24.83
CA GLN A 720 -5.05 -10.81 -26.18
C GLN A 720 -6.27 -11.74 -26.15
N LYS A 721 -6.28 -12.78 -25.30
CA LYS A 721 -7.37 -13.76 -25.19
C LYS A 721 -8.63 -13.21 -24.51
N TYR A 722 -8.49 -12.28 -23.56
CA TYR A 722 -9.60 -11.80 -22.72
C TYR A 722 -10.00 -10.33 -22.95
N ARG A 723 -9.25 -9.54 -23.73
CA ARG A 723 -9.56 -8.14 -24.06
C ARG A 723 -10.98 -7.89 -24.61
N PRO A 724 -11.59 -8.78 -25.42
CA PRO A 724 -13.00 -8.65 -25.85
C PRO A 724 -14.05 -8.94 -24.77
N LYS A 725 -13.61 -9.33 -23.56
CA LYS A 725 -14.44 -9.66 -22.39
C LYS A 725 -14.07 -8.80 -21.17
N MET A 726 -13.27 -7.75 -21.37
CA MET A 726 -12.88 -6.82 -20.31
C MET A 726 -13.98 -5.77 -20.12
N GLN A 727 -14.41 -5.62 -18.88
CA GLN A 727 -15.27 -4.54 -18.43
C GLN A 727 -14.39 -3.36 -17.97
N PHE A 728 -14.80 -2.15 -18.31
CA PHE A 728 -14.17 -0.91 -17.86
C PHE A 728 -15.20 -0.11 -17.07
N ILE A 729 -14.85 0.28 -15.84
CA ILE A 729 -15.75 1.04 -14.95
C ILE A 729 -15.14 2.42 -14.75
N ILE A 730 -15.91 3.47 -15.07
CA ILE A 730 -15.47 4.86 -14.98
C ILE A 730 -16.31 5.55 -13.90
N ALA A 731 -15.68 5.91 -12.79
CA ALA A 731 -16.33 6.65 -11.71
C ALA A 731 -16.40 8.15 -12.02
N HIS A 732 -17.55 8.76 -11.72
CA HIS A 732 -17.80 10.20 -11.86
C HIS A 732 -18.24 10.82 -10.52
N PRO A 733 -18.16 12.16 -10.32
CA PRO A 733 -18.71 12.82 -9.14
C PRO A 733 -20.23 12.58 -9.03
N ASN A 734 -20.79 12.56 -7.82
CA ASN A 734 -22.23 12.35 -7.67
C ASN A 734 -23.02 13.56 -8.22
N GLY A 735 -22.40 14.72 -8.39
CA GLY A 735 -22.99 15.93 -8.97
C GLY A 735 -23.21 15.92 -10.50
N TRP A 736 -22.85 14.85 -11.21
CA TRP A 736 -22.96 14.75 -12.67
C TRP A 736 -24.24 14.00 -13.09
N GLY A 737 -24.89 14.47 -14.16
CA GLY A 737 -26.17 13.93 -14.64
C GLY A 737 -26.05 13.08 -15.90
N ILE A 738 -27.20 12.73 -16.48
CA ILE A 738 -27.33 11.85 -17.65
C ILE A 738 -26.48 12.36 -18.84
N ARG A 739 -26.42 13.68 -19.04
CA ARG A 739 -25.62 14.31 -20.11
C ARG A 739 -24.11 14.07 -19.93
N GLU A 740 -23.57 14.30 -18.74
CA GLU A 740 -22.14 14.10 -18.47
C GLU A 740 -21.76 12.60 -18.47
N GLN A 741 -22.69 11.73 -18.05
CA GLN A 741 -22.55 10.27 -18.17
C GLN A 741 -22.49 9.83 -19.64
N ALA A 742 -23.42 10.31 -20.48
CA ALA A 742 -23.43 10.04 -21.91
C ALA A 742 -22.14 10.53 -22.60
N PHE A 743 -21.65 11.72 -22.28
CA PHE A 743 -20.38 12.24 -22.79
C PHE A 743 -19.20 11.30 -22.49
N LEU A 744 -19.08 10.81 -21.24
CA LEU A 744 -18.02 9.87 -20.86
C LEU A 744 -18.14 8.53 -21.60
N ARG A 745 -19.36 8.02 -21.83
CA ARG A 745 -19.59 6.81 -22.64
C ARG A 745 -19.12 6.99 -24.08
N THR A 746 -19.37 8.14 -24.70
CA THR A 746 -18.91 8.44 -26.07
C THR A 746 -17.38 8.54 -26.13
N ALA A 747 -16.74 9.24 -25.18
CA ALA A 747 -15.28 9.30 -25.10
C ALA A 747 -14.63 7.92 -24.90
N ALA A 748 -15.23 7.08 -24.05
CA ALA A 748 -14.82 5.69 -23.84
C ALA A 748 -15.03 4.81 -25.10
N THR A 749 -16.05 5.08 -25.90
CA THR A 749 -16.31 4.36 -27.15
C THR A 749 -15.25 4.72 -28.20
N ASN A 750 -14.96 6.02 -28.35
CA ASN A 750 -13.90 6.53 -29.24
C ASN A 750 -12.51 6.02 -28.85
N ALA A 751 -12.23 5.91 -27.54
CA ALA A 751 -11.02 5.29 -27.00
C ALA A 751 -11.01 3.73 -27.05
N GLY A 752 -12.06 3.11 -27.58
CA GLY A 752 -12.15 1.68 -27.87
C GLY A 752 -12.38 0.76 -26.65
N LEU A 753 -13.06 1.21 -25.59
CA LEU A 753 -13.14 0.47 -24.33
C LEU A 753 -13.97 -0.83 -24.39
N VAL A 754 -15.23 -0.79 -24.83
CA VAL A 754 -16.27 -1.72 -24.33
C VAL A 754 -16.82 -2.74 -25.33
N THR A 755 -16.92 -4.02 -24.88
CA THR A 755 -17.93 -5.00 -25.34
C THR A 755 -18.40 -5.91 -24.16
N ASN A 756 -19.44 -5.48 -23.43
CA ASN A 756 -20.35 -6.21 -22.51
C ASN A 756 -19.85 -7.16 -21.36
N THR A 757 -20.09 -6.71 -20.09
CA THR A 757 -20.66 -7.42 -18.87
C THR A 757 -20.06 -8.76 -18.30
N THR A 758 -20.06 -9.16 -17.00
CA THR A 758 -20.51 -8.65 -15.64
C THR A 758 -19.62 -9.25 -14.48
N ALA A 759 -19.72 -8.80 -13.18
CA ALA A 759 -19.44 -9.52 -11.87
C ALA A 759 -17.97 -9.90 -11.45
N ALA A 760 -17.51 -10.32 -10.21
CA ALA A 760 -18.00 -10.56 -8.80
C ALA A 760 -16.78 -10.77 -7.78
N THR A 761 -16.69 -10.52 -6.43
CA THR A 761 -17.45 -9.80 -5.33
C THR A 761 -16.63 -9.61 -3.98
N CYS A 762 -16.94 -8.60 -3.11
CA CYS A 762 -16.92 -8.56 -1.59
C CYS A 762 -16.02 -7.53 -0.78
N VAL A 763 -16.52 -6.99 0.38
CA VAL A 763 -15.83 -6.30 1.54
C VAL A 763 -16.65 -6.50 2.86
N ARG A 764 -16.02 -6.57 4.07
CA ARG A 764 -16.68 -6.68 5.41
C ARG A 764 -15.95 -5.87 6.53
N ARG A 765 -16.70 -5.30 7.51
CA ARG A 765 -16.32 -4.96 8.93
C ARG A 765 -17.34 -3.97 9.59
N LEU A 766 -18.63 -4.27 9.56
CA LEU A 766 -19.70 -3.40 10.10
C LEU A 766 -20.72 -4.22 10.94
N GLN A 767 -21.62 -3.56 11.67
CA GLN A 767 -22.75 -4.20 12.38
C GLN A 767 -24.11 -3.65 11.89
N PRO A 768 -25.20 -4.46 11.87
CA PRO A 768 -26.53 -3.99 11.51
C PRO A 768 -27.02 -2.86 12.43
N GLY A 769 -27.68 -1.86 11.86
CA GLY A 769 -28.12 -0.65 12.54
C GLY A 769 -27.05 0.43 12.74
N MET A 770 -25.77 0.17 12.42
CA MET A 770 -24.76 1.23 12.38
C MET A 770 -25.04 2.24 11.27
N LYS A 771 -24.72 3.51 11.54
CA LYS A 771 -24.70 4.58 10.54
C LYS A 771 -23.33 5.23 10.47
N PHE A 772 -22.82 5.38 9.25
CA PHE A 772 -21.53 6.00 8.95
C PHE A 772 -21.65 6.91 7.72
N ALA A 773 -20.79 7.92 7.63
CA ALA A 773 -20.68 8.80 6.47
C ALA A 773 -19.41 8.50 5.68
N VAL A 774 -19.45 8.71 4.37
CA VAL A 774 -18.29 8.77 3.49
C VAL A 774 -18.20 10.18 2.93
N CYS A 775 -17.01 10.80 3.07
CA CYS A 775 -16.70 12.13 2.56
C CYS A 775 -15.50 12.02 1.61
N ASP A 776 -15.74 12.00 0.29
CA ASP A 776 -14.69 12.03 -0.73
C ASP A 776 -14.31 13.47 -1.02
N ALA A 777 -13.29 13.95 -0.31
CA ALA A 777 -12.72 15.26 -0.52
C ALA A 777 -11.74 15.20 -1.71
N GLY A 778 -12.26 15.47 -2.90
CA GLY A 778 -11.56 15.37 -4.17
C GLY A 778 -10.70 16.59 -4.55
N GLY A 779 -10.20 16.57 -5.78
CA GLY A 779 -9.39 17.67 -6.34
C GLY A 779 -10.21 18.92 -6.69
N SER A 780 -11.48 18.76 -7.06
CA SER A 780 -12.38 19.86 -7.47
C SER A 780 -13.71 19.87 -6.70
N THR A 781 -14.33 18.70 -6.49
CA THR A 781 -15.54 18.53 -5.66
C THR A 781 -15.20 17.87 -4.32
N VAL A 782 -16.12 18.03 -3.36
CA VAL A 782 -16.21 17.22 -2.15
C VAL A 782 -17.61 16.61 -2.10
N ASP A 783 -17.66 15.28 -2.12
CA ASP A 783 -18.88 14.48 -2.21
C ASP A 783 -19.14 13.79 -0.86
N THR A 784 -20.35 13.88 -0.29
CA THR A 784 -20.68 13.31 1.03
C THR A 784 -21.98 12.50 1.00
N THR A 785 -21.93 11.26 1.50
CA THR A 785 -23.08 10.33 1.57
C THR A 785 -23.13 9.66 2.94
N VAL A 786 -24.32 9.45 3.50
CA VAL A 786 -24.54 8.72 4.76
C VAL A 786 -25.21 7.38 4.47
N TYR A 787 -24.67 6.29 5.01
CA TYR A 787 -25.20 4.94 4.85
C TYR A 787 -25.73 4.38 6.18
N SER A 788 -26.88 3.71 6.14
CA SER A 788 -27.27 2.75 7.18
C SER A 788 -26.81 1.35 6.79
N VAL A 789 -26.41 0.54 7.77
CA VAL A 789 -26.05 -0.87 7.57
C VAL A 789 -27.26 -1.74 7.90
N LEU A 790 -27.78 -2.48 6.92
CA LEU A 790 -28.95 -3.35 7.08
C LEU A 790 -28.56 -4.79 7.44
N SER A 791 -27.62 -5.39 6.70
CA SER A 791 -27.13 -6.74 6.92
C SER A 791 -25.62 -6.82 6.77
N THR A 792 -25.00 -7.73 7.50
CA THR A 792 -23.53 -7.91 7.57
C THR A 792 -23.09 -9.36 7.46
N ARG A 793 -24.05 -10.30 7.33
CA ARG A 793 -23.80 -11.69 6.98
C ARG A 793 -23.95 -11.81 5.47
N GLY A 794 -22.82 -12.09 4.80
CA GLY A 794 -22.57 -11.81 3.38
C GLY A 794 -23.74 -12.12 2.42
N PRO A 795 -24.11 -11.19 1.49
CA PRO A 795 -23.46 -9.90 1.22
C PRO A 795 -23.63 -8.85 2.34
N LEU A 796 -22.89 -7.75 2.24
CA LEU A 796 -23.09 -6.56 3.06
C LEU A 796 -24.23 -5.75 2.41
N GLU A 797 -25.24 -5.35 3.17
CA GLU A 797 -26.38 -4.57 2.66
C GLU A 797 -26.39 -3.17 3.28
N LEU A 798 -26.38 -2.15 2.42
CA LEU A 798 -26.34 -0.73 2.75
C LEU A 798 -27.48 0.03 2.08
N GLU A 799 -28.09 0.98 2.79
CA GLU A 799 -29.03 1.96 2.22
C GLU A 799 -28.47 3.38 2.36
N GLU A 800 -28.77 4.25 1.39
CA GLU A 800 -28.51 5.70 1.53
C GLU A 800 -29.54 6.31 2.50
N ALA A 801 -29.07 6.94 3.58
CA ALA A 801 -29.94 7.50 4.63
C ALA A 801 -30.61 8.84 4.25
N ARG A 802 -30.21 9.43 3.12
CA ARG A 802 -30.77 10.61 2.42
C ARG A 802 -30.00 10.82 1.10
N ALA A 803 -30.48 11.70 0.24
CA ALA A 803 -29.77 12.01 -1.00
C ALA A 803 -28.37 12.60 -0.71
N SER A 804 -27.34 12.12 -1.43
CA SER A 804 -25.95 12.54 -1.22
C SER A 804 -25.72 14.00 -1.58
N ALA A 805 -24.77 14.66 -0.89
CA ALA A 805 -24.33 16.02 -1.19
C ALA A 805 -23.07 16.05 -2.08
N CYS A 806 -22.89 17.14 -2.82
CA CYS A 806 -21.68 17.46 -3.58
C CYS A 806 -21.47 18.98 -3.53
N VAL A 807 -20.30 19.45 -3.11
CA VAL A 807 -19.92 20.87 -3.07
C VAL A 807 -18.61 21.13 -3.79
N GLN A 808 -18.43 22.32 -4.37
CA GLN A 808 -17.28 22.64 -5.21
C GLN A 808 -16.11 23.21 -4.39
N ALA A 809 -15.58 22.39 -3.48
CA ALA A 809 -14.63 22.80 -2.44
C ALA A 809 -13.35 21.93 -2.40
N GLY A 810 -12.92 21.39 -3.55
CA GLY A 810 -11.74 20.52 -3.64
C GLY A 810 -10.39 21.25 -3.57
N ALA A 811 -9.31 20.48 -3.51
CA ALA A 811 -7.93 20.99 -3.33
C ALA A 811 -7.48 22.09 -4.31
N ILE A 812 -8.08 22.22 -5.50
CA ILE A 812 -7.71 23.24 -6.51
C ILE A 812 -7.95 24.68 -6.02
N PHE A 813 -8.98 24.91 -5.20
CA PHE A 813 -9.30 26.25 -4.68
C PHE A 813 -8.24 26.79 -3.71
N VAL A 814 -7.56 25.89 -3.00
CA VAL A 814 -6.40 26.24 -2.15
C VAL A 814 -5.26 26.79 -3.01
N ASN A 815 -5.03 26.26 -4.22
CA ASN A 815 -4.01 26.76 -5.13
C ASN A 815 -4.41 28.11 -5.72
N ALA A 816 -5.64 28.25 -6.21
CA ALA A 816 -6.13 29.50 -6.75
C ALA A 816 -6.06 30.65 -5.72
N THR A 817 -6.31 30.37 -4.44
CA THR A 817 -6.19 31.36 -3.35
C THR A 817 -4.72 31.70 -3.06
N ALA A 818 -3.82 30.71 -3.05
CA ALA A 818 -2.39 30.93 -2.88
C ALA A 818 -1.78 31.71 -4.06
N GLU A 819 -2.16 31.38 -5.30
CA GLU A 819 -1.77 32.07 -6.53
C GLU A 819 -2.18 33.54 -6.50
N GLN A 820 -3.45 33.82 -6.19
CA GLN A 820 -3.94 35.19 -6.05
C GLN A 820 -3.18 35.96 -4.95
N TYR A 821 -2.81 35.30 -3.85
CA TYR A 821 -2.03 35.94 -2.78
C TYR A 821 -0.58 36.25 -3.21
N ILE A 822 0.12 35.28 -3.81
CA ILE A 822 1.50 35.44 -4.29
C ILE A 822 1.53 36.53 -5.37
N GLN A 823 0.71 36.42 -6.40
CA GLN A 823 0.68 37.35 -7.51
C GLN A 823 0.32 38.78 -7.06
N LYS A 824 -0.63 38.93 -6.12
CA LYS A 824 -0.97 40.23 -5.52
C LYS A 824 0.18 40.82 -4.70
N THR A 825 0.90 39.99 -3.96
CA THR A 825 2.05 40.41 -3.14
C THR A 825 3.21 40.90 -4.01
N LEU A 826 3.52 40.18 -5.10
CA LEU A 826 4.53 40.56 -6.07
C LEU A 826 4.16 41.85 -6.85
N LYS A 827 2.90 41.97 -7.29
CA LYS A 827 2.36 43.19 -7.94
C LYS A 827 2.42 44.41 -7.01
N ASN A 828 2.05 44.25 -5.74
CA ASN A 828 2.10 45.32 -4.74
C ASN A 828 3.53 45.80 -4.43
N ALA A 829 4.56 44.98 -4.70
CA ALA A 829 5.96 45.34 -4.58
C ALA A 829 6.57 45.95 -5.86
N SER A 830 5.77 46.16 -6.91
CA SER A 830 6.20 46.76 -8.18
C SER A 830 7.33 46.00 -8.89
N LEU A 831 7.32 44.67 -8.81
CA LEU A 831 8.20 43.83 -9.63
C LEU A 831 7.82 43.93 -11.13
N PRO A 832 8.77 43.66 -12.05
CA PRO A 832 8.50 43.51 -13.49
C PRO A 832 7.36 42.53 -13.76
N SER A 833 6.58 42.77 -14.83
CA SER A 833 5.45 41.89 -15.17
C SER A 833 5.86 40.44 -15.45
N ASP A 834 7.06 40.25 -15.99
CA ASP A 834 7.61 38.93 -16.32
C ASP A 834 8.09 38.20 -15.05
N ASP A 835 8.82 38.89 -14.15
CA ASP A 835 9.17 38.40 -12.80
C ASP A 835 7.91 38.01 -12.02
N VAL A 836 6.84 38.83 -12.08
CA VAL A 836 5.56 38.53 -11.42
C VAL A 836 4.95 37.23 -11.97
N LEU A 837 5.12 36.93 -13.25
CA LEU A 837 4.58 35.72 -13.88
C LEU A 837 5.40 34.47 -13.51
N ASP A 838 6.74 34.48 -13.71
CA ASP A 838 7.61 33.36 -13.33
C ASP A 838 7.53 33.06 -11.84
N TYR A 839 7.65 34.09 -10.99
CA TYR A 839 7.67 33.89 -9.55
C TYR A 839 6.31 33.42 -9.00
N THR A 840 5.21 33.71 -9.70
CA THR A 840 3.90 33.12 -9.41
C THR A 840 3.83 31.66 -9.87
N LYS A 841 4.25 31.33 -11.10
CA LYS A 841 4.29 29.93 -11.61
C LYS A 841 5.08 29.03 -10.65
N ARG A 842 6.31 29.45 -10.32
CA ARG A 842 7.23 28.77 -9.40
C ARG A 842 6.65 28.67 -7.99
N GLY A 843 6.18 29.78 -7.42
CA GLY A 843 5.61 29.84 -6.08
C GLY A 843 4.38 28.95 -5.86
N VAL A 844 3.51 28.84 -6.87
CA VAL A 844 2.32 27.96 -6.82
C VAL A 844 2.69 26.49 -7.00
N GLN A 845 3.68 26.20 -7.87
CA GLN A 845 4.19 24.84 -8.07
C GLN A 845 4.88 24.30 -6.81
N ASP A 846 5.71 25.11 -6.15
CA ASP A 846 6.33 24.76 -4.87
C ASP A 846 5.28 24.67 -3.74
N PHE A 847 4.30 25.57 -3.69
CA PHE A 847 3.20 25.49 -2.74
C PHE A 847 2.43 24.16 -2.85
N GLU A 848 2.02 23.75 -4.06
CA GLU A 848 1.30 22.49 -4.30
C GLU A 848 2.14 21.26 -3.95
N ASN A 849 3.44 21.28 -4.23
CA ASN A 849 4.33 20.13 -4.00
C ASN A 849 4.81 20.01 -2.54
N ASN A 850 5.00 21.13 -1.85
CA ASN A 850 5.57 21.19 -0.51
C ASN A 850 4.56 21.73 0.52
N LEU A 851 4.48 23.05 0.69
CA LEU A 851 3.84 23.66 1.86
C LEU A 851 2.36 23.25 2.05
N LYS A 852 1.58 23.14 0.98
CA LYS A 852 0.17 22.71 1.02
C LYS A 852 -0.01 21.31 1.59
N ARG A 853 0.94 20.40 1.34
CA ARG A 853 0.85 18.98 1.73
C ARG A 853 1.25 18.77 3.18
N GLN A 854 2.15 19.63 3.67
CA GLN A 854 2.68 19.63 5.03
C GLN A 854 1.77 20.40 6.02
N PHE A 855 0.93 21.31 5.53
CA PHE A 855 0.19 22.22 6.40
C PHE A 855 -0.90 21.53 7.24
N ASP A 856 -0.75 21.63 8.56
CA ASP A 856 -1.66 21.12 9.61
C ASP A 856 -2.19 22.25 10.54
N GLY A 857 -1.72 23.48 10.34
CA GLY A 857 -1.99 24.62 11.20
C GLY A 857 -1.26 24.63 12.55
N SER A 858 -0.20 23.84 12.78
CA SER A 858 0.66 23.96 13.97
C SER A 858 1.81 24.96 13.76
N ALA A 859 2.58 24.81 12.68
CA ALA A 859 3.75 25.64 12.36
C ALA A 859 3.42 27.14 12.31
N ALA A 860 4.30 27.99 12.83
CA ALA A 860 4.10 29.44 12.89
C ALA A 860 4.28 30.15 11.54
N THR A 861 5.20 29.65 10.71
CA THR A 861 5.53 30.16 9.37
C THR A 861 5.83 29.02 8.42
N GLY A 862 5.32 29.10 7.20
CA GLY A 862 5.74 28.30 6.06
C GLY A 862 6.67 29.10 5.14
N SER A 863 7.20 28.43 4.13
CA SER A 863 7.97 29.07 3.05
C SER A 863 7.64 28.42 1.72
N VAL A 864 7.72 29.20 0.63
CA VAL A 864 7.64 28.68 -0.75
C VAL A 864 8.76 29.26 -1.61
N GLU A 865 9.41 28.46 -2.45
CA GLU A 865 10.34 28.96 -3.48
C GLU A 865 9.54 29.76 -4.51
N VAL A 866 9.80 31.07 -4.59
CA VAL A 866 9.21 31.95 -5.61
C VAL A 866 10.24 32.41 -6.63
N ALA A 867 11.54 32.28 -6.38
CA ALA A 867 12.58 32.72 -7.30
C ALA A 867 13.91 31.99 -7.03
N GLY A 868 14.89 32.16 -7.92
CA GLY A 868 16.25 31.62 -7.70
C GLY A 868 16.98 32.28 -6.52
N THR A 869 18.01 31.62 -5.99
CA THR A 869 18.69 31.96 -4.72
C THR A 869 19.32 33.35 -4.60
N ARG A 870 19.38 34.14 -5.68
CA ARG A 870 19.83 35.54 -5.67
C ARG A 870 18.71 36.55 -5.43
N ALA A 871 17.45 36.16 -5.62
CA ALA A 871 16.30 37.02 -5.37
C ALA A 871 16.14 37.29 -3.87
N ASN A 872 16.04 38.56 -3.50
CA ASN A 872 15.99 38.99 -2.11
C ASN A 872 15.19 40.29 -2.02
N TYR A 873 13.93 40.18 -1.59
CA TYR A 873 13.00 41.30 -1.42
C TYR A 873 12.45 41.28 0.02
N PRO A 874 13.24 41.69 1.03
CA PRO A 874 12.87 41.51 2.44
C PRO A 874 11.56 42.21 2.83
N GLY A 875 11.18 43.30 2.13
CA GLY A 875 9.93 44.03 2.35
C GLY A 875 8.65 43.24 2.03
N ILE A 876 8.76 42.15 1.27
CA ILE A 876 7.68 41.17 1.02
C ILE A 876 8.07 39.76 1.47
N GLY A 877 9.03 39.64 2.40
CA GLY A 877 9.40 38.35 2.99
C GLY A 877 10.13 37.38 2.05
N ILE A 878 10.61 37.82 0.88
CA ILE A 878 11.43 36.99 -0.01
C ILE A 878 12.90 37.08 0.41
N ARG A 879 13.53 35.95 0.72
CA ARG A 879 14.96 35.83 1.04
C ARG A 879 15.55 34.59 0.36
N ARG A 880 16.70 34.74 -0.31
CA ARG A 880 17.36 33.66 -1.08
C ARG A 880 16.37 32.90 -1.99
N GLY A 881 15.44 33.60 -2.62
CA GLY A 881 14.41 32.98 -3.49
C GLY A 881 13.14 32.49 -2.80
N HIS A 882 13.12 32.29 -1.48
CA HIS A 882 11.93 31.79 -0.76
C HIS A 882 11.11 32.93 -0.15
N MET A 883 9.79 32.91 -0.38
CA MET A 883 8.81 33.79 0.28
C MET A 883 8.33 33.15 1.59
N SER A 884 8.50 33.84 2.72
CA SER A 884 7.96 33.41 4.01
C SER A 884 6.46 33.74 4.11
N LEU A 885 5.64 32.73 4.41
CA LEU A 885 4.18 32.86 4.59
C LEU A 885 3.81 32.63 6.06
N GLN A 886 3.06 33.56 6.65
CA GLN A 886 2.59 33.43 8.04
C GLN A 886 1.49 32.36 8.15
N LYS A 887 1.43 31.62 9.27
CA LYS A 887 0.40 30.61 9.54
C LYS A 887 -1.01 31.10 9.20
N ALA A 888 -1.39 32.28 9.71
CA ALA A 888 -2.72 32.83 9.50
C ALA A 888 -3.04 33.08 8.01
N THR A 889 -2.03 33.42 7.21
CA THR A 889 -2.15 33.56 5.75
C THR A 889 -2.38 32.20 5.07
N VAL A 890 -1.61 31.18 5.44
CA VAL A 890 -1.78 29.83 4.86
C VAL A 890 -3.13 29.22 5.26
N GLN A 891 -3.63 29.49 6.48
CA GLN A 891 -4.98 29.06 6.89
C GLN A 891 -6.08 29.59 5.97
N THR A 892 -6.03 30.86 5.52
CA THR A 892 -7.12 31.40 4.67
C THR A 892 -7.23 30.70 3.32
N PHE A 893 -6.13 30.12 2.80
CA PHE A 893 -6.14 29.35 1.56
C PHE A 893 -6.97 28.07 1.68
N PHE A 894 -6.90 27.39 2.84
CA PHE A 894 -7.71 26.21 3.12
C PHE A 894 -9.12 26.55 3.61
N ASP A 895 -9.26 27.66 4.34
CA ASP A 895 -10.55 28.09 4.91
C ASP A 895 -11.61 28.40 3.85
N VAL A 896 -11.20 28.76 2.63
CA VAL A 896 -12.08 28.83 1.44
C VAL A 896 -12.82 27.51 1.22
N CYS A 897 -12.14 26.37 1.35
CA CYS A 897 -12.76 25.06 1.15
C CYS A 897 -13.50 24.60 2.41
N VAL A 898 -12.89 24.78 3.59
CA VAL A 898 -13.43 24.32 4.88
C VAL A 898 -14.78 24.95 5.23
N LYS A 899 -15.03 26.19 4.79
CA LYS A 899 -16.31 26.90 5.02
C LYS A 899 -17.48 26.27 4.29
N GLU A 900 -17.27 25.71 3.11
CA GLU A 900 -18.33 25.06 2.31
C GLU A 900 -18.48 23.56 2.66
N ILE A 901 -17.37 22.89 2.96
CA ILE A 901 -17.38 21.46 3.34
C ILE A 901 -18.14 21.24 4.65
N LYS A 902 -17.89 22.07 5.69
CA LYS A 902 -18.48 21.87 7.01
C LYS A 902 -20.02 21.86 6.99
N PRO A 903 -20.73 22.89 6.49
CA PRO A 903 -22.20 22.88 6.42
C PRO A 903 -22.75 21.70 5.61
N SER A 904 -22.05 21.30 4.53
CA SER A 904 -22.46 20.16 3.70
C SER A 904 -22.42 18.84 4.49
N VAL A 905 -21.33 18.57 5.22
CA VAL A 905 -21.20 17.40 6.09
C VAL A 905 -22.17 17.48 7.27
N ASP A 906 -22.28 18.66 7.91
CA ASP A 906 -23.19 18.89 9.03
C ASP A 906 -24.65 18.60 8.66
N GLN A 907 -25.11 19.11 7.50
CA GLN A 907 -26.45 18.86 6.96
C GLN A 907 -26.67 17.37 6.63
N GLN A 908 -25.64 16.68 6.13
CA GLN A 908 -25.71 15.24 5.85
C GLN A 908 -25.84 14.41 7.13
N ILE A 909 -25.07 14.70 8.19
CA ILE A 909 -25.13 13.93 9.45
C ILE A 909 -26.28 14.34 10.40
N GLN A 910 -26.91 15.51 10.19
CA GLN A 910 -27.94 16.04 11.09
C GLN A 910 -29.12 15.06 11.25
N GLY A 911 -29.37 14.66 12.50
CA GLY A 911 -30.44 13.73 12.89
C GLY A 911 -30.16 12.25 12.61
N GLN A 912 -28.99 11.90 12.07
CA GLN A 912 -28.69 10.53 11.63
C GLN A 912 -27.90 9.67 12.64
N ASN A 913 -27.46 10.23 13.78
CA ASN A 913 -26.65 9.53 14.79
C ASN A 913 -25.42 8.81 14.18
N VAL A 914 -24.67 9.55 13.36
CA VAL A 914 -23.52 9.03 12.62
C VAL A 914 -22.36 8.76 13.58
N SER A 915 -21.93 7.50 13.63
CA SER A 915 -20.87 7.02 14.53
C SER A 915 -19.46 7.23 13.98
N HIS A 916 -19.31 7.23 12.66
CA HIS A 916 -18.03 7.28 11.95
C HIS A 916 -18.14 8.15 10.69
N ILE A 917 -17.09 8.92 10.40
CA ILE A 917 -16.90 9.59 9.10
C ILE A 917 -15.63 9.01 8.46
N LEU A 918 -15.79 8.38 7.30
CA LEU A 918 -14.69 7.93 6.45
C LEU A 918 -14.27 9.09 5.55
N LEU A 919 -13.16 9.74 5.88
CA LEU A 919 -12.59 10.84 5.07
C LEU A 919 -11.63 10.25 4.03
N VAL A 920 -11.96 10.42 2.76
CA VAL A 920 -11.20 9.90 1.62
C VAL A 920 -10.98 11.01 0.58
N GLY A 921 -10.30 10.69 -0.53
CA GLY A 921 -10.03 11.63 -1.61
C GLY A 921 -8.72 12.42 -1.46
N GLY A 922 -8.25 12.98 -2.58
CA GLY A 922 -6.94 13.62 -2.65
C GLY A 922 -6.77 14.87 -1.77
N PHE A 923 -7.86 15.51 -1.37
CA PHE A 923 -7.88 16.59 -0.39
C PHE A 923 -8.17 16.07 1.03
N GLY A 924 -8.84 14.92 1.17
CA GLY A 924 -8.96 14.17 2.44
C GLY A 924 -7.60 13.68 2.99
N ASP A 925 -6.56 13.63 2.15
CA ASP A 925 -5.17 13.43 2.57
C ASP A 925 -4.52 14.68 3.22
N SER A 926 -5.16 15.87 3.20
CA SER A 926 -4.66 17.12 3.82
C SER A 926 -4.59 17.04 5.36
N PRO A 927 -3.44 17.33 6.00
CA PRO A 927 -3.34 17.37 7.46
C PRO A 927 -4.26 18.42 8.10
N TYR A 928 -4.37 19.64 7.52
CA TYR A 928 -5.26 20.69 8.02
C TYR A 928 -6.73 20.26 7.93
N LEU A 929 -7.18 19.68 6.82
CA LEU A 929 -8.58 19.25 6.68
C LEU A 929 -8.91 18.13 7.68
N ARG A 930 -8.02 17.13 7.82
CA ARG A 930 -8.14 16.04 8.79
C ARG A 930 -8.26 16.56 10.22
N ARG A 931 -7.36 17.44 10.64
CA ARG A 931 -7.39 18.09 11.96
C ARG A 931 -8.71 18.83 12.19
N VAL A 932 -9.11 19.65 11.22
CA VAL A 932 -10.35 20.44 11.27
C VAL A 932 -11.61 19.57 11.38
N PHE A 933 -11.58 18.37 10.80
CA PHE A 933 -12.63 17.36 10.97
C PHE A 933 -12.58 16.72 12.37
N LYS A 934 -11.41 16.31 12.85
CA LYS A 934 -11.25 15.73 14.20
C LYS A 934 -11.71 16.68 15.29
N ASP A 935 -11.18 17.91 15.29
CA ASP A 935 -11.54 18.98 16.23
C ASP A 935 -13.08 19.22 16.26
N ARG A 936 -13.77 19.09 15.11
CA ARG A 936 -15.21 19.30 14.98
C ARG A 936 -16.06 18.10 15.38
N TYR A 937 -15.70 16.87 15.01
CA TYR A 937 -16.60 15.72 15.03
C TYR A 937 -16.26 14.66 16.09
N GLU A 938 -14.98 14.47 16.44
CA GLU A 938 -14.59 13.53 17.52
C GLU A 938 -15.09 14.03 18.88
N SER A 939 -15.11 15.36 19.07
CA SER A 939 -15.72 16.05 20.21
C SER A 939 -17.24 15.87 20.32
N GLN A 940 -17.90 15.37 19.27
CA GLN A 940 -19.32 15.01 19.24
C GLN A 940 -19.54 13.47 19.32
N GLY A 941 -18.49 12.68 19.52
CA GLY A 941 -18.55 11.21 19.59
C GLY A 941 -18.55 10.51 18.23
N CYS A 942 -18.15 11.19 17.15
CA CYS A 942 -18.08 10.62 15.80
C CYS A 942 -16.60 10.44 15.37
N GLN A 943 -16.14 9.20 15.19
CA GLN A 943 -14.73 8.94 14.88
C GLN A 943 -14.41 9.28 13.40
N ILE A 944 -13.34 10.06 13.18
CA ILE A 944 -12.78 10.24 11.83
C ILE A 944 -11.85 9.06 11.53
N THR A 945 -12.12 8.30 10.47
CA THR A 945 -11.30 7.15 10.05
C THR A 945 -10.75 7.35 8.64
N LEU A 946 -9.50 6.95 8.40
CA LEU A 946 -8.78 7.17 7.15
C LEU A 946 -8.40 5.84 6.49
N THR A 947 -8.66 5.64 5.19
CA THR A 947 -8.44 4.33 4.54
C THR A 947 -6.97 4.04 4.20
N ASN A 948 -6.52 2.80 4.46
CA ASN A 948 -5.13 2.32 4.58
C ASN A 948 -4.03 2.92 3.67
N ASP A 949 -4.28 3.12 2.37
CA ASP A 949 -3.29 3.62 1.41
C ASP A 949 -3.34 5.16 1.28
N SER A 950 -2.74 5.77 0.25
CA SER A 950 -3.18 7.12 -0.14
C SER A 950 -4.61 7.01 -0.65
N THR A 951 -5.52 7.75 0.01
CA THR A 951 -6.96 7.70 -0.27
C THR A 951 -7.29 8.17 -1.69
N SER A 952 -6.32 8.83 -2.34
CA SER A 952 -6.34 9.23 -3.75
C SER A 952 -6.81 8.15 -4.73
N LYS A 953 -6.58 6.85 -4.47
CA LYS A 953 -7.02 5.73 -5.35
C LYS A 953 -8.32 5.05 -4.93
N ALA A 954 -8.89 5.36 -3.77
CA ALA A 954 -10.02 4.62 -3.19
C ALA A 954 -11.24 4.54 -4.13
N VAL A 955 -11.47 5.56 -4.95
CA VAL A 955 -12.56 5.61 -5.95
C VAL A 955 -12.38 4.56 -7.07
N ALA A 956 -11.14 4.28 -7.50
CA ALA A 956 -10.87 3.33 -8.58
C ALA A 956 -10.94 1.87 -8.08
N ASP A 957 -10.34 1.59 -6.91
CA ASP A 957 -10.48 0.30 -6.25
C ASP A 957 -11.97 0.04 -5.90
N GLY A 958 -12.67 1.06 -5.39
CA GLY A 958 -14.09 1.03 -5.07
C GLY A 958 -14.99 0.83 -6.29
N ALA A 959 -14.64 1.35 -7.46
CA ALA A 959 -15.38 1.12 -8.71
C ALA A 959 -15.28 -0.34 -9.17
N ILE A 960 -14.10 -0.95 -9.07
CA ILE A 960 -13.92 -2.40 -9.29
C ILE A 960 -14.77 -3.16 -8.28
N ILE A 961 -14.61 -2.88 -6.98
CA ILE A 961 -15.37 -3.55 -5.92
C ILE A 961 -16.89 -3.40 -6.14
N TRP A 962 -17.41 -2.23 -6.52
CA TRP A 962 -18.84 -2.00 -6.80
C TRP A 962 -19.36 -2.86 -7.95
N SER A 963 -18.65 -2.90 -9.09
CA SER A 963 -19.04 -3.73 -10.26
C SER A 963 -19.12 -5.23 -9.94
N THR A 964 -18.46 -5.61 -8.85
CA THR A 964 -18.41 -6.97 -8.35
C THR A 964 -19.33 -7.21 -7.14
N ALA A 965 -19.75 -6.18 -6.40
CA ALA A 965 -20.47 -6.31 -5.14
C ALA A 965 -21.67 -5.34 -5.07
N SER A 966 -22.84 -5.84 -5.46
CA SER A 966 -24.13 -5.16 -5.36
C SER A 966 -24.61 -5.05 -3.90
N ASN A 967 -23.85 -4.31 -3.10
CA ASN A 967 -24.02 -4.14 -1.65
C ASN A 967 -24.95 -2.98 -1.26
N VAL A 968 -25.40 -2.16 -2.22
CA VAL A 968 -26.37 -1.08 -1.97
C VAL A 968 -27.76 -1.59 -2.32
N SER A 969 -28.64 -1.68 -1.32
CA SER A 969 -30.01 -2.17 -1.47
C SER A 969 -31.03 -1.05 -1.74
N GLY A 970 -30.69 0.21 -1.49
CA GLY A 970 -31.58 1.35 -1.80
C GLY A 970 -30.89 2.70 -1.85
N ARG A 971 -31.46 3.63 -2.64
CA ARG A 971 -30.95 4.97 -2.93
C ARG A 971 -32.02 6.05 -2.79
N ALA A 972 -31.61 7.30 -2.56
CA ALA A 972 -32.54 8.43 -2.40
C ALA A 972 -32.40 9.47 -3.55
N PRO A 973 -33.44 9.71 -4.37
CA PRO A 973 -33.40 10.70 -5.46
C PRO A 973 -33.20 12.15 -4.96
N ARG A 974 -32.32 12.91 -5.64
CA ARG A 974 -32.06 14.34 -5.33
C ARG A 974 -33.16 15.31 -5.75
N SER A 975 -34.07 14.86 -6.61
CA SER A 975 -35.22 15.58 -7.15
C SER A 975 -36.35 14.58 -7.34
N SER A 976 -37.60 15.05 -7.34
CA SER A 976 -38.71 14.19 -7.76
C SER A 976 -38.64 14.03 -9.28
N PHE A 977 -38.84 12.81 -9.79
CA PHE A 977 -38.87 12.50 -11.21
C PHE A 977 -40.27 12.07 -11.64
N GLY A 978 -40.63 12.35 -12.88
CA GLY A 978 -41.99 12.14 -13.36
C GLY A 978 -42.24 12.70 -14.75
N ILE A 979 -43.51 12.74 -15.09
CA ILE A 979 -44.00 12.85 -16.47
C ILE A 979 -45.08 13.92 -16.58
N GLU A 980 -45.16 14.52 -17.77
CA GLU A 980 -46.33 15.29 -18.17
C GLU A 980 -47.41 14.33 -18.69
N THR A 981 -48.65 14.50 -18.20
CA THR A 981 -49.80 13.70 -18.67
C THR A 981 -51.02 14.58 -18.90
N SER A 982 -52.19 13.96 -19.10
CA SER A 982 -53.44 14.65 -19.44
C SER A 982 -54.65 14.13 -18.66
N VAL A 983 -55.31 15.04 -17.93
CA VAL A 983 -56.50 14.79 -17.10
C VAL A 983 -57.78 15.15 -17.87
N ARG A 984 -58.92 14.51 -17.58
CA ARG A 984 -60.21 14.88 -18.18
C ARG A 984 -60.60 16.33 -17.84
N LEU A 985 -61.13 17.08 -18.80
CA LEU A 985 -61.62 18.43 -18.55
C LEU A 985 -62.77 18.40 -17.52
N ASN A 986 -62.62 19.20 -16.46
CA ASN A 986 -63.69 19.55 -15.53
C ASN A 986 -63.86 21.08 -15.57
N SER A 987 -64.91 21.57 -16.22
CA SER A 987 -65.17 23.01 -16.37
C SER A 987 -65.44 23.74 -15.04
N ALA A 988 -65.82 23.01 -13.98
CA ALA A 988 -65.97 23.55 -12.63
C ALA A 988 -64.63 23.69 -11.87
N ASN A 989 -63.53 23.11 -12.37
CA ASN A 989 -62.22 23.29 -11.75
C ASN A 989 -61.51 24.52 -12.32
N VAL A 990 -61.28 25.52 -11.46
CA VAL A 990 -60.61 26.79 -11.79
C VAL A 990 -59.19 26.57 -12.35
N ASP A 991 -58.50 25.48 -11.98
CA ASP A 991 -57.17 25.20 -12.51
C ASP A 991 -57.16 24.73 -13.98
N HIS A 992 -58.26 24.13 -14.45
CA HIS A 992 -58.43 23.73 -15.85
C HIS A 992 -58.83 24.91 -16.74
N GLN A 993 -59.50 25.92 -16.17
CA GLN A 993 -59.99 27.09 -16.92
C GLN A 993 -58.82 27.91 -17.47
N GLY A 994 -58.81 28.12 -18.80
CA GLY A 994 -57.74 28.86 -19.48
C GLY A 994 -56.48 28.04 -19.79
N ARG A 995 -56.52 26.71 -19.66
CA ARG A 995 -55.52 25.79 -20.23
C ARG A 995 -55.98 25.27 -21.59
N GLU A 996 -55.06 24.70 -22.36
CA GLU A 996 -55.37 24.04 -23.64
C GLU A 996 -56.24 22.79 -23.42
N VAL A 997 -57.17 22.55 -24.35
CA VAL A 997 -58.11 21.42 -24.32
C VAL A 997 -57.91 20.55 -25.56
N ILE A 998 -57.64 19.26 -25.34
CA ILE A 998 -57.36 18.27 -26.39
C ILE A 998 -58.49 17.23 -26.41
N THR A 999 -59.13 17.05 -27.56
CA THR A 999 -60.17 16.01 -27.75
C THR A 999 -59.54 14.68 -28.13
N CYS A 1000 -59.62 13.68 -27.25
CA CYS A 1000 -59.10 12.33 -27.52
C CYS A 1000 -59.99 11.54 -28.49
N PRO A 1001 -59.45 10.54 -29.23
CA PRO A 1001 -60.21 9.57 -30.04
C PRO A 1001 -61.42 8.90 -29.37
N SER A 1002 -61.44 8.82 -28.03
CA SER A 1002 -62.60 8.33 -27.27
C SER A 1002 -63.79 9.31 -27.21
N GLY A 1003 -63.67 10.50 -27.81
CA GLY A 1003 -64.63 11.62 -27.70
C GLY A 1003 -64.57 12.38 -26.37
N ASN A 1004 -63.52 12.22 -25.56
CA ASN A 1004 -63.36 12.94 -24.30
C ASN A 1004 -62.42 14.14 -24.44
N GLU A 1005 -62.82 15.28 -23.89
CA GLU A 1005 -61.95 16.45 -23.71
C GLU A 1005 -61.01 16.24 -22.51
N LYS A 1006 -59.74 16.61 -22.69
CA LYS A 1006 -58.68 16.58 -21.69
C LYS A 1006 -57.90 17.89 -21.64
N VAL A 1007 -57.17 18.10 -20.54
CA VAL A 1007 -56.23 19.20 -20.33
C VAL A 1007 -54.81 18.63 -20.13
N SER A 1008 -53.82 19.20 -20.81
CA SER A 1008 -52.39 18.86 -20.75
C SER A 1008 -51.64 19.60 -19.62
N GLY A 1009 -50.38 19.22 -19.35
CA GLY A 1009 -49.52 19.91 -18.39
C GLY A 1009 -49.66 19.49 -16.92
N ILE A 1010 -50.45 18.46 -16.60
CA ILE A 1010 -50.56 17.94 -15.22
C ILE A 1010 -49.34 17.05 -14.91
N TRP A 1011 -48.85 17.12 -13.68
CA TRP A 1011 -47.72 16.34 -13.19
C TRP A 1011 -48.17 14.96 -12.70
N SER A 1012 -47.45 13.91 -13.08
CA SER A 1012 -47.48 12.61 -12.41
C SER A 1012 -46.07 12.27 -11.95
N GLN A 1013 -45.93 11.89 -10.67
CA GLN A 1013 -44.65 11.71 -10.00
C GLN A 1013 -44.31 10.22 -9.92
N ILE A 1014 -43.31 9.80 -10.69
CA ILE A 1014 -42.79 8.42 -10.73
C ILE A 1014 -41.92 8.14 -9.49
N ALA A 1015 -41.12 9.11 -9.06
CA ALA A 1015 -40.23 9.00 -7.90
C ALA A 1015 -40.20 10.31 -7.11
N ALA A 1016 -40.14 10.21 -5.78
CA ALA A 1016 -40.11 11.36 -4.88
C ALA A 1016 -38.68 11.69 -4.44
N LYS A 1017 -38.39 12.99 -4.32
CA LYS A 1017 -37.16 13.51 -3.71
C LYS A 1017 -36.97 13.00 -2.28
N ASP A 1018 -35.73 12.67 -1.90
CA ASP A 1018 -35.28 12.23 -0.58
C ASP A 1018 -35.95 10.93 -0.03
N VAL A 1019 -36.81 10.26 -0.80
CA VAL A 1019 -37.41 8.97 -0.45
C VAL A 1019 -36.50 7.82 -0.91
N VAL A 1020 -36.18 6.89 -0.01
CA VAL A 1020 -35.35 5.73 -0.35
C VAL A 1020 -36.15 4.74 -1.22
N ILE A 1021 -35.62 4.42 -2.39
CA ILE A 1021 -36.15 3.43 -3.34
C ILE A 1021 -35.20 2.22 -3.34
N ASP A 1022 -35.75 1.01 -3.24
CA ASP A 1022 -34.98 -0.25 -3.38
C ASP A 1022 -34.30 -0.31 -4.75
N ALA A 1023 -33.02 -0.67 -4.80
CA ALA A 1023 -32.21 -0.68 -6.03
C ALA A 1023 -32.72 -1.67 -7.10
N LYS A 1024 -33.57 -2.63 -6.73
CA LYS A 1024 -34.26 -3.57 -7.63
C LYS A 1024 -35.71 -3.16 -7.89
N ALA A 1025 -36.27 -2.22 -7.12
CA ALA A 1025 -37.60 -1.69 -7.40
C ALA A 1025 -37.61 -0.90 -8.71
N VAL A 1026 -38.72 -1.08 -9.42
CA VAL A 1026 -39.01 -0.41 -10.69
C VAL A 1026 -40.22 0.47 -10.43
N ALA A 1027 -40.03 1.77 -10.51
CA ALA A 1027 -41.12 2.73 -10.48
C ALA A 1027 -41.85 2.68 -11.82
N ARG A 1028 -43.18 2.68 -11.78
CA ARG A 1028 -44.06 2.46 -12.93
C ARG A 1028 -45.11 3.55 -12.98
N GLU A 1029 -45.39 4.06 -14.17
CA GLU A 1029 -46.60 4.83 -14.44
C GLU A 1029 -47.31 4.31 -15.68
N SER A 1030 -48.63 4.14 -15.57
CA SER A 1030 -49.45 3.44 -16.55
C SER A 1030 -49.90 4.36 -17.68
N PHE A 1031 -49.28 4.23 -18.85
CA PHE A 1031 -49.67 4.94 -20.06
C PHE A 1031 -50.82 4.26 -20.80
N SER A 1032 -51.52 5.07 -21.58
CA SER A 1032 -52.35 4.54 -22.65
C SER A 1032 -52.56 5.55 -23.77
N GLN A 1033 -52.33 5.11 -25.00
CA GLN A 1033 -52.48 5.92 -26.20
C GLN A 1033 -53.71 5.42 -26.97
N ALA A 1034 -54.51 6.36 -27.49
CA ALA A 1034 -55.73 6.06 -28.22
C ALA A 1034 -55.58 6.45 -29.70
N PHE A 1035 -56.13 5.64 -30.59
CA PHE A 1035 -55.97 5.74 -32.03
C PHE A 1035 -57.32 5.59 -32.77
N ASN A 1036 -57.47 6.30 -33.89
CA ASN A 1036 -58.67 6.23 -34.74
C ASN A 1036 -58.66 5.05 -35.74
N THR A 1037 -57.65 4.17 -35.67
CA THR A 1037 -57.38 3.10 -36.63
C THR A 1037 -56.95 1.81 -35.90
N PRO A 1038 -57.28 0.60 -36.40
CA PRO A 1038 -56.73 -0.66 -35.88
C PRO A 1038 -55.24 -0.84 -36.22
N HIS A 1039 -54.72 -0.04 -37.14
CA HIS A 1039 -53.34 -0.09 -37.63
C HIS A 1039 -52.75 1.33 -37.56
N PRO A 1040 -52.44 1.83 -36.34
CA PRO A 1040 -51.68 3.06 -36.19
C PRO A 1040 -50.21 2.84 -36.56
N ASP A 1041 -49.51 3.92 -36.88
CA ASP A 1041 -48.05 3.91 -36.82
C ASP A 1041 -47.64 3.83 -35.35
N LEU A 1042 -46.75 2.89 -35.05
CA LEU A 1042 -46.20 2.60 -33.72
C LEU A 1042 -44.66 2.62 -33.74
N SER A 1043 -44.04 2.97 -34.87
CA SER A 1043 -42.58 2.93 -35.05
C SER A 1043 -41.80 3.93 -34.17
N HIS A 1044 -42.49 4.96 -33.68
CA HIS A 1044 -41.92 6.07 -32.92
C HIS A 1044 -42.90 6.56 -31.84
N PHE A 1045 -42.46 6.47 -30.58
CA PHE A 1045 -43.12 7.03 -29.40
C PHE A 1045 -42.06 7.76 -28.57
N GLU A 1046 -42.39 8.96 -28.10
CA GLU A 1046 -41.48 9.76 -27.26
C GLU A 1046 -42.20 10.38 -26.07
N ILE A 1047 -41.49 10.44 -24.94
CA ILE A 1047 -41.95 11.15 -23.75
C ILE A 1047 -40.80 11.78 -22.97
N ASN A 1048 -41.00 13.03 -22.54
CA ASN A 1048 -40.02 13.75 -21.74
C ASN A 1048 -40.16 13.37 -20.26
N LEU A 1049 -39.08 12.85 -19.68
CA LEU A 1049 -38.89 12.75 -18.24
C LEU A 1049 -38.49 14.12 -17.70
N ILE A 1050 -39.25 14.62 -16.74
CA ILE A 1050 -39.06 15.93 -16.11
C ILE A 1050 -38.67 15.68 -14.65
N SER A 1051 -37.86 16.57 -14.05
CA SER A 1051 -37.56 16.58 -12.62
C SER A 1051 -38.04 17.85 -11.95
N TYR A 1052 -38.36 17.75 -10.65
CA TYR A 1052 -38.69 18.88 -9.78
C TYR A 1052 -37.71 18.94 -8.61
N SER A 1053 -36.93 20.02 -8.53
CA SER A 1053 -35.83 20.18 -7.57
C SER A 1053 -36.25 20.79 -6.23
N ASN A 1054 -37.35 21.55 -6.23
CA ASN A 1054 -37.85 22.30 -5.08
C ASN A 1054 -38.59 21.38 -4.10
N ASN A 1055 -38.97 21.92 -2.94
CA ASN A 1055 -39.69 21.15 -1.91
C ASN A 1055 -41.21 21.35 -2.05
N GLY A 1056 -41.98 20.26 -1.96
CA GLY A 1056 -43.44 20.25 -2.08
C GLY A 1056 -43.94 19.45 -3.28
N GLU A 1057 -45.26 19.27 -3.38
CA GLU A 1057 -45.92 18.45 -4.42
C GLU A 1057 -46.73 19.33 -5.39
N PRO A 1058 -46.12 19.85 -6.47
CA PRO A 1058 -46.81 20.65 -7.48
C PRO A 1058 -47.77 19.80 -8.32
N MET A 1059 -49.03 20.23 -8.46
CA MET A 1059 -50.03 19.51 -9.27
C MET A 1059 -49.79 19.62 -10.79
N TRP A 1060 -49.14 20.68 -11.27
CA TRP A 1060 -48.99 20.97 -12.69
C TRP A 1060 -47.53 21.20 -13.06
N ALA A 1061 -47.02 20.45 -14.05
CA ALA A 1061 -45.71 20.63 -14.64
C ALA A 1061 -45.62 21.88 -15.53
N ARG A 1062 -46.76 22.33 -16.10
CA ARG A 1062 -46.86 23.56 -16.91
C ARG A 1062 -47.80 24.60 -16.30
N ASP A 1063 -47.48 25.88 -16.52
CA ASP A 1063 -48.37 27.00 -16.25
C ASP A 1063 -49.54 27.04 -17.26
N LYS A 1064 -50.45 28.02 -17.14
CA LYS A 1064 -51.60 28.17 -18.05
C LYS A 1064 -51.24 28.66 -19.46
N ARG A 1065 -49.96 28.90 -19.77
CA ARG A 1065 -49.43 29.30 -21.08
C ARG A 1065 -48.67 28.16 -21.78
N GLY A 1066 -48.57 26.99 -21.17
CA GLY A 1066 -47.79 25.85 -21.68
C GLY A 1066 -46.29 25.90 -21.35
N VAL A 1067 -45.84 26.85 -20.53
CA VAL A 1067 -44.43 26.96 -20.11
C VAL A 1067 -44.20 26.07 -18.88
N LEU A 1068 -43.04 25.40 -18.80
CA LEU A 1068 -42.64 24.64 -17.62
C LEU A 1068 -42.69 25.53 -16.36
N ALA A 1069 -43.29 25.03 -15.29
CA ALA A 1069 -43.44 25.77 -14.04
C ALA A 1069 -42.11 25.86 -13.27
N SER A 1070 -41.94 26.91 -12.46
CA SER A 1070 -40.68 27.18 -11.77
C SER A 1070 -40.24 26.02 -10.85
N GLY A 1071 -39.02 25.53 -11.06
CA GLY A 1071 -38.46 24.35 -10.37
C GLY A 1071 -38.56 23.04 -11.15
N PHE A 1072 -39.31 23.00 -12.26
CA PHE A 1072 -39.31 21.87 -13.19
C PHE A 1072 -38.24 22.02 -14.28
N HIS A 1073 -37.58 20.92 -14.61
CA HIS A 1073 -36.57 20.84 -15.67
C HIS A 1073 -36.73 19.55 -16.47
N ASN A 1074 -36.71 19.61 -17.80
CA ASN A 1074 -36.54 18.42 -18.63
C ASN A 1074 -35.23 17.72 -18.25
N CYS A 1075 -35.20 16.39 -18.31
CA CYS A 1075 -34.02 15.58 -18.03
C CYS A 1075 -33.54 14.81 -19.26
N CYS A 1076 -34.48 14.18 -19.96
CA CYS A 1076 -34.26 13.38 -21.15
C CYS A 1076 -35.60 13.01 -21.81
N THR A 1077 -35.58 12.75 -23.10
CA THR A 1077 -36.67 12.09 -23.83
C THR A 1077 -36.44 10.58 -23.83
N ILE A 1078 -37.44 9.82 -23.40
CA ILE A 1078 -37.51 8.36 -23.54
C ILE A 1078 -38.16 8.08 -24.90
N SER A 1079 -37.39 7.55 -25.85
CA SER A 1079 -37.81 7.26 -27.22
C SER A 1079 -37.89 5.75 -27.45
N ALA A 1080 -38.98 5.26 -28.04
CA ALA A 1080 -39.30 3.84 -28.15
C ALA A 1080 -39.96 3.49 -29.50
N ASN A 1081 -39.81 2.22 -29.92
CA ASN A 1081 -40.51 1.65 -31.06
C ASN A 1081 -41.55 0.64 -30.55
N LEU A 1082 -42.82 1.01 -30.61
CA LEU A 1082 -43.96 0.24 -30.10
C LEU A 1082 -44.50 -0.77 -31.13
N ALA A 1083 -43.88 -0.93 -32.31
CA ALA A 1083 -44.45 -1.76 -33.39
C ALA A 1083 -44.69 -3.23 -32.99
N ASN A 1084 -43.83 -3.76 -32.12
CA ASN A 1084 -43.97 -5.11 -31.53
C ASN A 1084 -45.25 -5.26 -30.68
N MET A 1085 -45.80 -4.14 -30.17
CA MET A 1085 -46.98 -4.10 -29.30
C MET A 1085 -48.30 -4.00 -30.08
N SER A 1086 -48.25 -4.09 -31.41
CA SER A 1086 -49.44 -4.05 -32.28
C SER A 1086 -50.45 -5.17 -31.98
N GLY A 1087 -50.01 -6.28 -31.36
CA GLY A 1087 -50.88 -7.35 -30.85
C GLY A 1087 -51.70 -6.98 -29.61
N ALA A 1088 -51.32 -5.93 -28.86
CA ALA A 1088 -51.97 -5.47 -27.63
C ALA A 1088 -52.97 -4.31 -27.83
N LEU A 1089 -53.31 -3.97 -29.08
CA LEU A 1089 -54.29 -2.91 -29.40
C LEU A 1089 -55.75 -3.33 -29.13
N GLU A 1090 -56.34 -2.86 -28.04
CA GLU A 1090 -57.73 -3.14 -27.70
C GLU A 1090 -58.74 -2.30 -28.51
N PRO A 1091 -59.75 -2.90 -29.17
CA PRO A 1091 -60.88 -2.16 -29.72
C PRO A 1091 -61.85 -1.70 -28.62
N ARG A 1092 -62.15 -0.40 -28.58
CA ARG A 1092 -63.05 0.25 -27.63
C ARG A 1092 -64.10 1.13 -28.35
N ILE A 1093 -65.14 1.55 -27.65
CA ILE A 1093 -66.20 2.43 -28.16
C ILE A 1093 -66.16 3.76 -27.40
N GLY A 1094 -66.13 4.88 -28.13
CA GLY A 1094 -66.07 6.24 -27.58
C GLY A 1094 -67.43 6.75 -27.12
N VAL A 1095 -67.44 7.88 -26.41
CA VAL A 1095 -68.69 8.48 -25.90
C VAL A 1095 -69.65 8.94 -27.02
N SER A 1096 -69.13 9.12 -28.23
CA SER A 1096 -69.88 9.45 -29.45
C SER A 1096 -70.30 8.21 -30.26
N GLY A 1097 -70.10 6.99 -29.74
CA GLY A 1097 -70.41 5.74 -30.43
C GLY A 1097 -69.40 5.30 -31.50
N ASN A 1098 -68.36 6.11 -31.75
CA ASN A 1098 -67.27 5.78 -32.66
C ASN A 1098 -66.40 4.63 -32.11
N LYS A 1099 -65.85 3.78 -32.99
CA LYS A 1099 -64.78 2.85 -32.60
C LYS A 1099 -63.45 3.58 -32.52
N TYR A 1100 -62.65 3.25 -31.53
CA TYR A 1100 -61.25 3.65 -31.41
C TYR A 1100 -60.45 2.47 -30.83
N TRP A 1101 -59.13 2.50 -30.98
CA TRP A 1101 -58.23 1.49 -30.42
C TRP A 1101 -57.41 2.10 -29.31
N ARG A 1102 -57.07 1.32 -28.28
CA ARG A 1102 -56.26 1.79 -27.15
C ARG A 1102 -55.14 0.80 -26.88
N LEU A 1103 -53.92 1.31 -26.88
CA LEU A 1103 -52.76 0.60 -26.35
C LEU A 1103 -52.60 0.96 -24.88
N TYR A 1104 -52.21 -0.01 -24.06
CA TYR A 1104 -51.88 0.16 -22.65
C TYR A 1104 -50.47 -0.38 -22.41
N PHE A 1105 -49.66 0.36 -21.68
CA PHE A 1105 -48.27 -0.01 -21.35
C PHE A 1105 -47.79 0.83 -20.17
N GLU A 1106 -46.75 0.39 -19.50
CA GLU A 1106 -46.16 1.10 -18.37
C GLU A 1106 -44.75 1.57 -18.73
N VAL A 1107 -44.44 2.83 -18.41
CA VAL A 1107 -43.06 3.33 -18.50
C VAL A 1107 -42.37 2.96 -17.19
N CYS A 1108 -41.44 2.03 -17.28
CA CYS A 1108 -40.73 1.43 -16.16
C CYS A 1108 -39.38 2.11 -15.99
N ILE A 1109 -39.14 2.72 -14.82
CA ILE A 1109 -37.90 3.42 -14.50
C ILE A 1109 -37.25 2.77 -13.26
N ARG A 1110 -35.96 2.44 -13.36
CA ARG A 1110 -35.18 1.79 -12.29
C ARG A 1110 -34.03 2.69 -11.85
N PHE A 1111 -33.88 2.86 -10.54
CA PHE A 1111 -32.86 3.71 -9.90
C PHE A 1111 -31.71 2.90 -9.26
N GLY A 1112 -31.45 1.69 -9.77
CA GLY A 1112 -30.49 0.75 -9.18
C GLY A 1112 -29.02 1.06 -9.45
N GLY A 1113 -28.71 1.61 -10.63
CA GLY A 1113 -27.36 2.01 -11.01
C GLY A 1113 -26.91 3.32 -10.36
N THR A 1114 -25.83 3.91 -10.89
CA THR A 1114 -25.56 5.35 -10.79
C THR A 1114 -26.12 6.13 -12.01
N GLU A 1115 -26.65 5.40 -12.98
CA GLU A 1115 -27.24 5.88 -14.23
C GLU A 1115 -28.75 5.55 -14.24
N LEU A 1116 -29.53 6.27 -15.04
CA LEU A 1116 -30.96 6.02 -15.19
C LEU A 1116 -31.20 4.83 -16.13
N GLU A 1117 -31.95 3.83 -15.67
CA GLU A 1117 -32.47 2.75 -16.51
C GLU A 1117 -33.96 2.97 -16.77
N ALA A 1118 -34.40 2.81 -18.02
CA ALA A 1118 -35.81 2.82 -18.41
C ALA A 1118 -36.10 1.69 -19.40
N TYR A 1119 -37.34 1.21 -19.43
CA TYR A 1119 -37.88 0.25 -20.40
C TYR A 1119 -39.42 0.31 -20.39
N LEU A 1120 -40.10 -0.44 -21.26
CA LEU A 1120 -41.56 -0.58 -21.26
C LEU A 1120 -42.00 -1.98 -20.79
N GLU A 1121 -43.11 -2.05 -20.07
CA GLU A 1121 -43.86 -3.28 -19.77
C GLU A 1121 -45.27 -3.21 -20.38
N TRP A 1122 -45.79 -4.30 -20.95
CA TRP A 1122 -47.20 -4.39 -21.36
C TRP A 1122 -47.73 -5.82 -21.26
N GLU A 1123 -49.06 -5.97 -21.24
CA GLU A 1123 -49.73 -7.27 -21.29
C GLU A 1123 -50.12 -7.60 -22.73
N GLU A 1124 -49.68 -8.74 -23.25
CA GLU A 1124 -50.23 -9.33 -24.47
C GLU A 1124 -50.70 -10.77 -24.20
N LYS A 1125 -51.96 -11.10 -24.52
CA LYS A 1125 -52.56 -12.44 -24.36
C LYS A 1125 -52.50 -13.03 -22.94
N GLY A 1126 -52.13 -12.24 -21.92
CA GLY A 1126 -51.94 -12.67 -20.53
C GLY A 1126 -50.51 -13.05 -20.16
N THR A 1127 -49.51 -12.63 -20.95
CA THR A 1127 -48.11 -12.54 -20.53
C THR A 1127 -47.65 -11.09 -20.49
N THR A 1128 -46.87 -10.75 -19.46
CA THR A 1128 -46.17 -9.47 -19.35
C THR A 1128 -44.93 -9.51 -20.23
N GLU A 1129 -44.94 -8.72 -21.30
CA GLU A 1129 -43.82 -8.55 -22.24
C GLU A 1129 -43.03 -7.28 -21.90
N THR A 1130 -41.78 -7.20 -22.37
CA THR A 1130 -40.89 -6.05 -22.14
C THR A 1130 -40.29 -5.52 -23.44
N GLY A 1131 -39.98 -4.22 -23.49
CA GLY A 1131 -39.41 -3.56 -24.66
C GLY A 1131 -38.36 -2.51 -24.31
N ASP A 1132 -37.27 -2.50 -25.08
CA ASP A 1132 -36.18 -1.54 -24.94
C ASP A 1132 -36.59 -0.11 -25.31
N VAL A 1133 -35.95 0.87 -24.67
CA VAL A 1133 -36.10 2.30 -24.98
C VAL A 1133 -34.73 2.99 -25.07
N THR A 1134 -34.66 4.06 -25.85
CA THR A 1134 -33.49 4.94 -25.95
C THR A 1134 -33.69 6.16 -25.07
N ILE A 1135 -32.76 6.43 -24.16
CA ILE A 1135 -32.75 7.65 -23.35
C ILE A 1135 -31.92 8.71 -24.09
N VAL A 1136 -32.58 9.78 -24.55
CA VAL A 1136 -31.98 10.89 -25.29
C VAL A 1136 -31.86 12.11 -24.38
N PRO A 1137 -30.65 12.65 -24.09
CA PRO A 1137 -30.49 13.88 -23.33
C PRO A 1137 -31.13 15.09 -24.05
N ASP A 1138 -31.70 16.03 -23.29
CA ASP A 1138 -32.49 17.16 -23.83
C ASP A 1138 -31.64 18.18 -24.64
N ASP A 1139 -30.33 18.27 -24.34
CA ASP A 1139 -29.35 19.11 -25.04
C ASP A 1139 -28.08 18.32 -25.39
N PRO A 1140 -27.50 18.49 -26.60
CA PRO A 1140 -26.11 18.11 -26.86
C PRO A 1140 -25.14 19.03 -26.09
N VAL A 1141 -23.91 18.56 -25.89
CA VAL A 1141 -22.81 19.42 -25.43
C VAL A 1141 -22.33 20.25 -26.62
N GLU A 1142 -22.22 21.58 -26.49
CA GLU A 1142 -21.56 22.43 -27.48
C GLU A 1142 -20.10 21.96 -27.69
N GLU A 1143 -19.69 21.78 -28.96
CA GLU A 1143 -18.46 21.05 -29.35
C GLU A 1143 -17.11 21.73 -29.01
#